data_AF-A0A951KFW2-F1
#
_entry.id   AF-A0A951KFW2-F1
#
_cell.length_a   1.000
_cell.length_b   1.000
_cell.length_c   1.000
_cell.angle_alpha   90.00
_cell.angle_beta   90.00
_cell.angle_gamma   90.00
#
_symmetry.space_group_name_H-M   'P 1'
#
loop_
_entity.id
_entity.type
_entity.pdbx_description
1 polymer ?
#
loop_
_entity_poly.entity_id
_entity_poly.type
_entity_poly.pdbx_seq_one_letter_code
_entity_poly.pdbx_strand_id
1 'polypeptide(L)'
;MKIFARRAFRHRAFLPLRVGWWTITLQLPARLKARAERRLVLESGLFDSSFYLQNNPDVSASGMDPVEHYLAVGSAGSRQPHPLFDSGWYLAQNPDVAASNVNPLLHYIQAGWREHRNPNPLFQIAYYLERNPDVARANVEPLGQYLRTGAYEGRDPHPLFDSHFYLNENHGVALRRANPLADYMTEGWKAGRNPHPLFDAAFYLARYPDVVQAGAEPLQHYLSSQAAENRDPHPLFDTHFYLRENPDARAAGVTPLIHFLRHADRDPNQYFRVAYYLEQNPNVAKANLAAVRHYLREGAAEGRNPHPAFDTRWYLLKNPEVARSGENPLAHFLRSGRYAGRDPHPLFDSRFYLGRRADIRARGVPPADHYFYSGGFERLDPHPLFDSDWYLTLTPEAQAAHENPLTHYLRTGWKQGQSPCRYFDGAFYLERNPDVAGGAISSLQHYLEVGAAQGRDPSRWFDTDWYAAQNPEISTAGWNPLVHYVTIGMQEGRLPRPKSAVQLEAPAKAGRRLRVVFVSGEPETPGHRYRIENMAGCLAPELFERLVVNASDVAHRMEEIAGADVVWIWRTRLSSAMAELARAARERRAVILYDVDDLMFRPELAKTRLIDGIRTQNISEAAVGAFYTAVELLLLEADRGTAPTVPLAREMRILPKPVSVIPNGFDSETRRRARAAFHARQSQAGDGLVRIGYVSGTFTHQKDFAAASGAVAQVLREQPAARLVLFRGGIDVGEFPELDRLTGQIEWRERVPVERLPEEYARLDINIAPLEAANRYCEAKSELKFFEAALAGVPTIASPSEPFRDAIRDGETGFLAASEDEWRVSLAQLIGNPELRRRMADAAYRDVLWLYGPERRRSLVTRLLNEVRAPAPLRFDLFRLEMPVENAHTMPAIAVPETEILFQSARGGESRVSVVMPLYNYAALLGEALDSVLRQTLRGFDLVIVDDCSTDDSAGVARGWLEKHAGEFNMAALLRNRRNSKLGRTRNAAVHFADTELYMALDPDNALHPDCLEKCMAALDATGAAFAYPTVDLFGERTGQIGLYEYDPALFPCANYIDAMAMVRKACWIAAGGYSALDPMGWEDYEFWCKLAEKGLFGARVNETSARYRTHGVSMLRTITDLPENKPRVIEDLNTRHPWLQLALHAPSEKDAE
;
A
#
# COMPACT_ATOMS: atom_id res chain seq x y z
N MET A 1 41.72 29.63 90.52
CA MET A 1 42.73 30.08 91.51
C MET A 1 43.99 29.22 91.40
N LYS A 2 45.15 29.86 91.05
CA LYS A 2 46.57 29.61 91.45
C LYS A 2 47.11 28.14 91.44
N ILE A 3 48.28 27.75 90.93
CA ILE A 3 49.54 28.39 90.48
C ILE A 3 50.39 27.34 89.72
N PHE A 4 51.27 27.85 88.86
CA PHE A 4 52.36 27.26 88.06
C PHE A 4 53.47 26.46 88.79
N ALA A 5 54.00 25.46 88.07
CA ALA A 5 55.42 25.21 87.72
C ALA A 5 56.45 24.55 88.67
N ARG A 6 57.15 23.57 88.04
CA ARG A 6 58.62 23.36 87.90
C ARG A 6 59.00 21.89 88.17
N ARG A 7 59.29 21.11 87.12
CA ARG A 7 60.59 20.92 86.41
C ARG A 7 61.55 19.95 87.15
N ALA A 8 61.69 18.77 86.55
CA ALA A 8 62.91 17.97 86.37
C ALA A 8 63.99 17.96 87.46
N PHE A 9 64.20 16.79 88.09
CA PHE A 9 65.53 16.13 88.18
C PHE A 9 65.38 14.76 88.86
N ARG A 10 65.80 13.68 88.17
CA ARG A 10 66.28 12.36 88.66
C ARG A 10 65.78 11.21 87.78
N HIS A 11 66.62 10.79 86.83
CA HIS A 11 67.03 9.39 86.60
C HIS A 11 67.87 9.30 85.31
N ARG A 12 69.00 10.02 85.26
CA ARG A 12 70.05 9.83 84.24
C ARG A 12 71.26 9.03 84.73
N ALA A 13 71.12 8.32 85.86
CA ALA A 13 72.22 7.58 86.49
C ALA A 13 72.14 6.03 86.34
N PHE A 14 71.21 5.48 85.55
CA PHE A 14 71.03 4.02 85.40
C PHE A 14 70.99 3.51 83.96
N LEU A 15 71.38 4.33 82.96
CA LEU A 15 71.43 3.87 81.57
C LEU A 15 72.44 2.73 81.33
N PRO A 16 73.68 2.76 81.87
CA PRO A 16 74.62 1.65 81.67
C PRO A 16 74.22 0.37 82.43
N LEU A 17 73.57 0.50 83.60
CA LEU A 17 73.04 -0.63 84.37
C LEU A 17 71.82 -1.29 83.71
N ARG A 18 70.92 -0.50 83.10
CA ARG A 18 69.78 -1.03 82.33
C ARG A 18 70.21 -1.66 81.01
N VAL A 19 71.13 -1.04 80.28
CA VAL A 19 71.71 -1.64 79.06
C VAL A 19 72.46 -2.92 79.42
N GLY A 20 73.27 -2.92 80.48
CA GLY A 20 73.94 -4.13 80.98
C GLY A 20 72.97 -5.24 81.39
N TRP A 21 71.91 -4.91 82.14
CA TRP A 21 70.84 -5.84 82.51
C TRP A 21 70.15 -6.42 81.27
N TRP A 22 69.80 -5.59 80.28
CA TRP A 22 69.16 -6.07 79.04
C TRP A 22 70.10 -6.86 78.15
N THR A 23 71.42 -6.62 78.22
CA THR A 23 72.41 -7.42 77.51
C THR A 23 72.53 -8.80 78.15
N ILE A 24 72.58 -8.86 79.49
CA ILE A 24 72.67 -10.10 80.27
C ILE A 24 71.37 -10.93 80.18
N THR A 25 70.20 -10.29 80.16
CA THR A 25 68.91 -10.98 80.00
C THR A 25 68.50 -11.20 78.54
N LEU A 26 69.39 -10.97 77.56
CA LEU A 26 69.12 -11.08 76.12
C LEU A 26 67.94 -10.21 75.62
N GLN A 27 67.51 -9.20 76.38
CA GLN A 27 66.40 -8.31 76.07
C GLN A 27 66.82 -7.08 75.24
N LEU A 28 68.12 -6.79 75.12
CA LEU A 28 68.64 -5.61 74.43
C LEU A 28 68.29 -5.60 72.93
N PRO A 29 68.46 -6.70 72.16
CA PRO A 29 68.09 -6.73 70.74
C PRO A 29 66.58 -6.50 70.53
N ALA A 30 65.74 -7.15 71.35
CA ALA A 30 64.28 -7.00 71.28
C ALA A 30 63.81 -5.58 71.61
N ARG A 31 64.43 -4.91 72.59
CA ARG A 31 64.11 -3.51 72.94
C ARG A 31 64.60 -2.49 71.92
N LEU A 32 65.77 -2.72 71.31
CA LEU A 32 66.26 -1.88 70.20
C LEU A 32 65.38 -2.04 68.97
N LYS A 33 64.95 -3.28 68.66
CA LYS A 33 63.97 -3.58 67.61
C LYS A 33 62.63 -2.87 67.85
N ALA A 34 62.02 -3.04 69.04
CA ALA A 34 60.75 -2.38 69.37
C ALA A 34 60.83 -0.84 69.31
N ARG A 35 61.97 -0.25 69.73
CA ARG A 35 62.18 1.20 69.62
C ARG A 35 62.35 1.67 68.17
N ALA A 36 63.03 0.88 67.33
CA ALA A 36 63.17 1.16 65.90
C ALA A 36 61.84 1.03 65.17
N GLU A 37 61.06 -0.01 65.45
CA GLU A 37 59.72 -0.24 64.89
C GLU A 37 58.73 0.87 65.30
N ARG A 38 58.70 1.23 66.59
CA ARG A 38 57.90 2.38 67.08
C ARG A 38 58.29 3.68 66.38
N ARG A 39 59.58 3.90 66.15
CA ARG A 39 60.06 5.09 65.44
C ARG A 39 59.61 5.08 63.97
N LEU A 40 59.73 3.95 63.28
CA LEU A 40 59.30 3.80 61.88
C LEU A 40 57.79 4.06 61.70
N VAL A 41 56.95 3.54 62.60
CA VAL A 41 55.50 3.76 62.58
C VAL A 41 55.14 5.24 62.82
N LEU A 42 55.84 5.91 63.74
CA LEU A 42 55.59 7.33 64.02
C LEU A 42 56.10 8.24 62.89
N GLU A 43 57.28 7.96 62.33
CA GLU A 43 57.87 8.76 61.25
C GLU A 43 57.15 8.58 59.91
N SER A 44 56.47 7.45 59.68
CA SER A 44 55.69 7.22 58.45
C SER A 44 54.44 8.10 58.36
N GLY A 45 53.86 8.48 59.50
CA GLY A 45 52.58 9.18 59.57
C GLY A 45 51.37 8.30 59.27
N LEU A 46 51.55 6.97 59.17
CA LEU A 46 50.49 6.00 58.86
C LEU A 46 49.80 5.41 60.10
N PHE A 47 49.97 6.05 61.26
CA PHE A 47 49.31 5.69 62.50
C PHE A 47 48.63 6.92 63.10
N ASP A 48 47.30 6.89 63.21
CA ASP A 48 46.51 7.94 63.85
C ASP A 48 46.10 7.48 65.24
N SER A 49 46.73 8.08 66.26
CA SER A 49 46.46 7.75 67.66
C SER A 49 45.04 8.10 68.09
N SER A 50 44.43 9.15 67.52
CA SER A 50 43.08 9.57 67.87
C SER A 50 42.06 8.58 67.30
N PHE A 51 42.19 8.24 66.02
CA PHE A 51 41.37 7.21 65.37
C PHE A 51 41.52 5.84 66.06
N TYR A 52 42.75 5.44 66.37
CA TYR A 52 43.01 4.15 66.99
C TYR A 52 42.33 4.03 68.35
N LEU A 53 42.42 5.05 69.21
CA LEU A 53 41.77 5.05 70.52
C LEU A 53 40.24 5.13 70.41
N GLN A 54 39.72 5.90 69.44
CA GLN A 54 38.28 6.02 69.20
C GLN A 54 37.64 4.68 68.79
N ASN A 55 38.31 3.92 67.92
CA ASN A 55 37.82 2.62 67.45
C ASN A 55 38.17 1.45 68.37
N ASN A 56 39.00 1.68 69.40
CA ASN A 56 39.41 0.67 70.37
C ASN A 56 39.21 1.20 71.80
N PRO A 57 37.95 1.30 72.28
CA PRO A 57 37.65 1.85 73.61
C PRO A 57 38.33 1.09 74.75
N ASP A 58 38.60 -0.20 74.56
CA ASP A 58 39.33 -1.06 75.49
C ASP A 58 40.79 -0.60 75.69
N VAL A 59 41.44 -0.14 74.62
CA VAL A 59 42.81 0.42 74.68
C VAL A 59 42.78 1.79 75.33
N SER A 60 41.79 2.62 74.97
CA SER A 60 41.60 3.95 75.60
C SER A 60 41.39 3.85 77.10
N ALA A 61 40.64 2.86 77.57
CA ALA A 61 40.39 2.63 79.00
C ALA A 61 41.65 2.10 79.75
N SER A 62 42.53 1.37 79.05
CA SER A 62 43.75 0.79 79.63
C SER A 62 44.87 1.81 79.90
N GLY A 63 44.85 2.97 79.23
CA GLY A 63 45.91 3.99 79.31
C GLY A 63 47.23 3.59 78.64
N MET A 64 47.28 2.46 77.93
CA MET A 64 48.45 2.01 77.18
C MET A 64 48.76 2.96 76.01
N ASP A 65 50.05 3.15 75.68
CA ASP A 65 50.45 3.89 74.47
C ASP A 65 49.87 3.17 73.23
N PRO A 66 49.12 3.87 72.36
CA PRO A 66 48.38 3.23 71.28
C PRO A 66 49.30 2.60 70.23
N VAL A 67 50.50 3.16 70.00
CA VAL A 67 51.48 2.60 69.06
C VAL A 67 52.12 1.35 69.64
N GLU A 68 52.48 1.38 70.92
CA GLU A 68 53.00 0.19 71.62
C GLU A 68 51.96 -0.94 71.68
N HIS A 69 50.69 -0.60 71.96
CA HIS A 69 49.59 -1.56 71.94
C HIS A 69 49.43 -2.18 70.54
N TYR A 70 49.43 -1.36 69.49
CA TYR A 70 49.27 -1.84 68.12
C TYR A 70 50.42 -2.77 67.70
N LEU A 71 51.67 -2.42 67.98
CA LEU A 71 52.84 -3.22 67.66
C LEU A 71 52.89 -4.55 68.42
N ALA A 72 52.40 -4.57 69.67
CA ALA A 72 52.46 -5.76 70.52
C ALA A 72 51.30 -6.73 70.30
N VAL A 73 50.08 -6.22 70.13
CA VAL A 73 48.85 -7.04 70.13
C VAL A 73 47.88 -6.61 69.03
N GLY A 74 47.74 -5.30 68.81
CA GLY A 74 46.70 -4.78 67.94
C GLY A 74 46.82 -5.22 66.48
N SER A 75 48.03 -5.41 65.97
CA SER A 75 48.25 -5.87 64.59
C SER A 75 47.83 -7.32 64.38
N ALA A 76 48.06 -8.21 65.36
CA ALA A 76 47.61 -9.60 65.31
C ALA A 76 46.08 -9.72 65.41
N GLY A 77 45.43 -8.78 66.10
CA GLY A 77 43.98 -8.66 66.18
C GLY A 77 43.32 -7.92 65.01
N SER A 78 44.03 -7.72 63.88
CA SER A 78 43.53 -6.98 62.70
C SER A 78 43.00 -5.57 62.99
N ARG A 79 43.44 -4.92 64.07
CA ARG A 79 43.02 -3.55 64.41
C ARG A 79 43.61 -2.57 63.39
N GLN A 80 42.85 -1.55 63.02
CA GLN A 80 43.26 -0.59 61.98
C GLN A 80 44.05 0.58 62.60
N PRO A 81 45.32 0.82 62.21
CA PRO A 81 46.14 1.92 62.73
C PRO A 81 45.75 3.29 62.17
N HIS A 82 45.05 3.34 61.04
CA HIS A 82 44.63 4.56 60.35
C HIS A 82 43.40 4.27 59.48
N PRO A 83 42.47 5.23 59.24
CA PRO A 83 41.31 5.03 58.35
C PRO A 83 41.65 4.51 56.94
N LEU A 84 42.86 4.84 56.47
CA LEU A 84 43.37 4.48 55.14
C LEU A 84 44.38 3.32 55.15
N PHE A 85 44.54 2.61 56.28
CA PHE A 85 45.31 1.38 56.33
C PHE A 85 44.52 0.30 57.06
N ASP A 86 44.04 -0.68 56.29
CA ASP A 86 43.25 -1.78 56.83
C ASP A 86 44.15 -3.02 57.02
N SER A 87 44.54 -3.27 58.28
CA SER A 87 45.39 -4.41 58.65
C SER A 87 44.80 -5.75 58.26
N GLY A 88 43.49 -5.94 58.45
CA GLY A 88 42.82 -7.21 58.16
C GLY A 88 42.72 -7.46 56.66
N TRP A 89 42.30 -6.43 55.90
CA TRP A 89 42.25 -6.51 54.45
C TRP A 89 43.63 -6.68 53.82
N TYR A 90 44.65 -5.94 54.31
CA TYR A 90 46.01 -6.05 53.83
C TYR A 90 46.54 -7.48 53.97
N LEU A 91 46.32 -8.13 55.11
CA LEU A 91 46.71 -9.54 55.31
C LEU A 91 45.91 -10.49 54.43
N ALA A 92 44.60 -10.26 54.24
CA ALA A 92 43.76 -11.09 53.39
C ALA A 92 44.19 -11.04 51.91
N GLN A 93 44.61 -9.88 51.41
CA GLN A 93 45.13 -9.73 50.04
C GLN A 93 46.57 -10.21 49.87
N ASN A 94 47.29 -10.41 50.96
CA ASN A 94 48.70 -10.80 50.96
C ASN A 94 48.92 -12.04 51.84
N PRO A 95 48.49 -13.24 51.40
CA PRO A 95 48.57 -14.47 52.18
C PRO A 95 49.99 -14.85 52.61
N ASP A 96 51.00 -14.45 51.82
CA ASP A 96 52.42 -14.60 52.13
C ASP A 96 52.84 -13.77 53.35
N VAL A 97 52.34 -12.54 53.46
CA VAL A 97 52.58 -11.68 54.63
C VAL A 97 51.85 -12.23 55.85
N ALA A 98 50.61 -12.70 55.68
CA ALA A 98 49.85 -13.36 56.74
C ALA A 98 50.56 -14.61 57.27
N ALA A 99 51.10 -15.46 56.39
CA ALA A 99 51.85 -16.64 56.77
C ALA A 99 53.18 -16.32 57.50
N SER A 100 53.80 -15.17 57.19
CA SER A 100 55.05 -14.72 57.82
C SER A 100 54.86 -14.15 59.24
N ASN A 101 53.62 -13.92 59.66
CA ASN A 101 53.24 -13.32 60.95
C ASN A 101 53.96 -11.98 61.23
N VAL A 102 54.33 -11.25 60.19
CA VAL A 102 54.92 -9.90 60.28
C VAL A 102 53.79 -8.88 60.48
N ASN A 103 54.05 -7.83 61.27
CA ASN A 103 53.10 -6.73 61.43
C ASN A 103 52.81 -6.09 60.05
N PRO A 104 51.55 -6.03 59.60
CA PRO A 104 51.18 -5.59 58.26
C PRO A 104 51.57 -4.15 57.97
N LEU A 105 51.48 -3.24 58.95
CA LEU A 105 51.87 -1.84 58.77
C LEU A 105 53.38 -1.70 58.63
N LEU A 106 54.16 -2.41 59.45
CA LEU A 106 55.62 -2.41 59.33
C LEU A 106 56.07 -3.00 58.00
N HIS A 107 55.48 -4.13 57.59
CA HIS A 107 55.73 -4.74 56.29
C HIS A 107 55.45 -3.75 55.16
N TYR A 108 54.28 -3.09 55.20
CA TYR A 108 53.91 -2.09 54.20
C TYR A 108 54.93 -0.96 54.10
N ILE A 109 55.27 -0.31 55.22
CA ILE A 109 56.23 0.81 55.28
C ILE A 109 57.60 0.43 54.71
N GLN A 110 58.07 -0.78 55.03
CA GLN A 110 59.42 -1.23 54.67
C GLN A 110 59.51 -1.72 53.22
N ALA A 111 58.54 -2.53 52.78
CA ALA A 111 58.60 -3.24 51.50
C ALA A 111 57.29 -3.17 50.69
N GLY A 112 56.14 -3.32 51.34
CA GLY A 112 54.87 -3.57 50.67
C GLY A 112 54.47 -2.52 49.62
N TRP A 113 54.67 -1.23 49.87
CA TRP A 113 54.34 -0.19 48.88
C TRP A 113 55.26 -0.22 47.65
N ARG A 114 56.52 -0.65 47.79
CA ARG A 114 57.46 -0.83 46.66
C ARG A 114 57.13 -2.05 45.82
N GLU A 115 56.47 -3.02 46.44
CA GLU A 115 55.90 -4.20 45.78
C GLU A 115 54.50 -3.92 45.20
N HIS A 116 54.07 -2.65 45.18
CA HIS A 116 52.75 -2.22 44.72
C HIS A 116 51.56 -2.86 45.47
N ARG A 117 51.77 -3.31 46.71
CA ARG A 117 50.69 -3.84 47.57
C ARG A 117 49.85 -2.69 48.11
N ASN A 118 48.54 -2.77 47.90
CA ASN A 118 47.61 -1.71 48.30
C ASN A 118 47.38 -1.70 49.82
N PRO A 119 47.28 -0.54 50.48
CA PRO A 119 47.05 -0.43 51.93
C PRO A 119 45.57 -0.59 52.34
N ASN A 120 44.64 -0.37 51.40
CA ASN A 120 43.20 -0.55 51.56
C ASN A 120 42.54 -0.72 50.16
N PRO A 121 41.26 -1.12 50.08
CA PRO A 121 40.56 -1.34 48.79
C PRO A 121 40.45 -0.11 47.88
N LEU A 122 40.46 1.10 48.44
CA LEU A 122 40.18 2.37 47.75
C LEU A 122 41.45 3.24 47.57
N PHE A 123 42.64 2.68 47.80
CA PHE A 123 43.91 3.32 47.49
C PHE A 123 44.78 2.36 46.67
N GLN A 124 44.88 2.59 45.36
CA GLN A 124 45.65 1.75 44.46
C GLN A 124 47.03 2.36 44.19
N ILE A 125 48.08 1.69 44.65
CA ILE A 125 49.47 2.19 44.56
C ILE A 125 49.90 2.37 43.10
N ALA A 126 49.67 1.36 42.25
CA ALA A 126 50.05 1.41 40.85
C ALA A 126 49.36 2.57 40.11
N TYR A 127 48.05 2.72 40.29
CA TYR A 127 47.27 3.81 39.70
C TYR A 127 47.73 5.19 40.20
N TYR A 128 47.94 5.33 41.51
CA TYR A 128 48.36 6.60 42.09
C TYR A 128 49.73 7.03 41.58
N LEU A 129 50.69 6.10 41.46
CA LEU A 129 52.02 6.39 40.93
C LEU A 129 52.00 6.70 39.43
N GLU A 130 51.19 5.98 38.65
CA GLU A 130 50.99 6.23 37.22
C GLU A 130 50.44 7.65 36.97
N ARG A 131 49.43 8.06 37.74
CA ARG A 131 48.81 9.39 37.64
C ARG A 131 49.64 10.52 38.24
N ASN A 132 50.62 10.18 39.08
CA ASN A 132 51.48 11.14 39.76
C ASN A 132 52.96 10.83 39.49
N PRO A 133 53.48 11.09 38.27
CA PRO A 133 54.86 10.80 37.91
C PRO A 133 55.90 11.54 38.76
N ASP A 134 55.52 12.64 39.40
CA ASP A 134 56.34 13.38 40.37
C ASP A 134 56.59 12.56 41.64
N VAL A 135 55.56 11.89 42.17
CA VAL A 135 55.64 11.00 43.33
C VAL A 135 56.45 9.75 42.99
N ALA A 136 56.21 9.17 41.80
CA ALA A 136 56.96 8.01 41.31
C ALA A 136 58.46 8.32 41.18
N ARG A 137 58.82 9.45 40.57
CA ARG A 137 60.22 9.88 40.43
C ARG A 137 60.88 10.20 41.76
N ALA A 138 60.14 10.77 42.70
CA ALA A 138 60.64 11.07 44.05
C ALA A 138 60.86 9.79 44.90
N ASN A 139 60.33 8.64 44.47
CA ASN A 139 60.40 7.35 45.16
C ASN A 139 60.00 7.46 46.65
N VAL A 140 58.95 8.24 46.91
CA VAL A 140 58.39 8.45 48.25
C VAL A 140 57.20 7.53 48.46
N GLU A 141 56.98 7.13 49.71
CA GLU A 141 55.87 6.26 50.08
C GLU A 141 54.51 6.91 49.70
N PRO A 142 53.69 6.28 48.82
CA PRO A 142 52.55 6.94 48.19
C PRO A 142 51.40 7.30 49.13
N LEU A 143 51.03 6.45 50.08
CA LEU A 143 49.91 6.72 50.99
C LEU A 143 50.26 7.87 51.93
N GLY A 144 51.47 7.89 52.46
CA GLY A 144 51.98 8.96 53.31
C GLY A 144 52.12 10.29 52.54
N GLN A 145 52.53 10.25 51.26
CA GLN A 145 52.53 11.44 50.41
C GLN A 145 51.11 11.95 50.16
N TYR A 146 50.17 11.05 49.88
CA TYR A 146 48.76 11.39 49.70
C TYR A 146 48.17 12.05 50.96
N LEU A 147 48.43 11.47 52.13
CA LEU A 147 47.96 12.01 53.42
C LEU A 147 48.51 13.40 53.73
N ARG A 148 49.77 13.68 53.36
CA ARG A 148 50.41 14.98 53.64
C ARG A 148 49.97 16.07 52.68
N THR A 149 49.95 15.79 51.39
CA THR A 149 49.77 16.80 50.35
C THR A 149 48.79 16.36 49.26
N GLY A 150 48.88 15.12 48.78
CA GLY A 150 48.16 14.69 47.58
C GLY A 150 46.63 14.78 47.69
N ALA A 151 46.08 14.44 48.85
CA ALA A 151 44.64 14.51 49.09
C ALA A 151 44.09 15.94 49.06
N TYR A 152 44.90 16.92 49.48
CA TYR A 152 44.53 18.33 49.48
C TYR A 152 44.79 19.03 48.15
N GLU A 153 45.61 18.41 47.29
CA GLU A 153 45.83 18.80 45.90
C GLU A 153 44.76 18.22 44.96
N GLY A 154 43.82 17.41 45.48
CA GLY A 154 42.77 16.79 44.69
C GLY A 154 43.24 15.60 43.84
N ARG A 155 44.37 14.96 44.20
CA ARG A 155 44.86 13.77 43.49
C ARG A 155 43.93 12.59 43.73
N ASP A 156 43.71 11.77 42.70
CA ASP A 156 42.80 10.62 42.79
C ASP A 156 43.53 9.38 43.31
N PRO A 157 43.07 8.76 44.42
CA PRO A 157 43.69 7.57 45.00
C PRO A 157 43.30 6.26 44.28
N HIS A 158 42.23 6.29 43.48
CA HIS A 158 41.64 5.11 42.84
C HIS A 158 40.85 5.52 41.58
N PRO A 159 40.77 4.70 40.51
CA PRO A 159 40.00 5.04 39.30
C PRO A 159 38.52 5.38 39.52
N LEU A 160 37.92 4.86 40.59
CA LEU A 160 36.53 5.08 41.01
C LEU A 160 36.40 6.01 42.22
N PHE A 161 37.43 6.81 42.53
CA PHE A 161 37.36 7.86 43.54
C PHE A 161 37.91 9.15 42.94
N ASP A 162 37.02 10.08 42.59
CA ASP A 162 37.36 11.40 42.05
C ASP A 162 37.38 12.40 43.21
N SER A 163 38.59 12.76 43.66
CA SER A 163 38.79 13.64 44.82
C SER A 163 38.21 15.03 44.60
N HIS A 164 38.28 15.56 43.37
CA HIS A 164 37.72 16.86 43.03
C HIS A 164 36.20 16.85 43.04
N PHE A 165 35.59 15.83 42.42
CA PHE A 165 34.14 15.62 42.45
C PHE A 165 33.63 15.48 43.88
N TYR A 166 34.28 14.62 44.68
CA TYR A 166 33.86 14.39 46.06
C TYR A 166 33.89 15.67 46.91
N LEU A 167 34.93 16.49 46.78
CA LEU A 167 35.04 17.76 47.51
C LEU A 167 34.03 18.80 47.01
N ASN A 168 33.73 18.82 45.71
CA ASN A 168 32.73 19.74 45.15
C ASN A 168 31.31 19.42 45.62
N GLU A 169 30.93 18.14 45.63
CA GLU A 169 29.60 17.71 46.12
C GLU A 169 29.48 17.86 47.65
N ASN A 170 30.61 17.81 48.36
CA ASN A 170 30.65 17.83 49.82
C ASN A 170 31.42 19.05 50.34
N HIS A 171 30.90 20.24 50.08
CA HIS A 171 31.51 21.52 50.47
C HIS A 171 31.95 21.59 51.94
N GLY A 172 31.22 20.94 52.86
CA GLY A 172 31.59 20.88 54.28
C GLY A 172 32.94 20.18 54.54
N VAL A 173 33.29 19.18 53.73
CA VAL A 173 34.57 18.45 53.78
C VAL A 173 35.71 19.34 53.24
N ALA A 174 35.43 20.08 52.17
CA ALA A 174 36.37 21.05 51.61
C ALA A 174 36.66 22.21 52.58
N LEU A 175 35.62 22.78 53.20
CA LEU A 175 35.73 23.89 54.16
C LEU A 175 36.57 23.52 55.39
N ARG A 176 36.41 22.31 55.93
CA ARG A 176 37.21 21.81 57.07
C ARG A 176 38.59 21.29 56.66
N ARG A 177 38.92 21.35 55.37
CA ARG A 177 40.17 20.86 54.78
C ARG A 177 40.50 19.43 55.23
N ALA A 178 39.50 18.55 55.21
CA ALA A 178 39.68 17.14 55.55
C ALA A 178 40.12 16.32 54.35
N ASN A 179 40.78 15.18 54.61
CA ASN A 179 41.15 14.24 53.56
C ASN A 179 39.86 13.60 52.97
N PRO A 180 39.59 13.74 51.65
CA PRO A 180 38.35 13.28 51.03
C PRO A 180 38.17 11.76 51.13
N LEU A 181 39.22 10.97 50.90
CA LEU A 181 39.12 9.51 50.99
C LEU A 181 38.88 9.05 52.43
N ALA A 182 39.54 9.68 53.41
CA ALA A 182 39.34 9.35 54.82
C ALA A 182 37.92 9.71 55.28
N ASP A 183 37.40 10.89 54.90
CA ASP A 183 36.01 11.29 55.15
C ASP A 183 35.02 10.29 54.55
N TYR A 184 35.24 9.89 53.29
CA TYR A 184 34.39 8.91 52.63
C TYR A 184 34.35 7.60 53.41
N MET A 185 35.51 7.02 53.74
CA MET A 185 35.63 5.72 54.42
C MET A 185 35.03 5.70 55.83
N THR A 186 35.03 6.82 56.56
CA THR A 186 34.51 6.86 57.94
C THR A 186 33.03 7.25 58.01
N GLU A 187 32.63 8.27 57.25
CA GLU A 187 31.32 8.94 57.36
C GLU A 187 30.58 9.04 56.03
N GLY A 188 31.30 9.28 54.92
CA GLY A 188 30.69 9.70 53.68
C GLY A 188 29.82 8.66 52.99
N TRP A 189 30.29 7.41 52.90
CA TRP A 189 29.50 6.34 52.29
C TRP A 189 28.22 6.03 53.10
N LYS A 190 28.27 6.17 54.43
CA LYS A 190 27.11 5.98 55.32
C LYS A 190 26.04 7.06 55.11
N ALA A 191 26.47 8.26 54.73
CA ALA A 191 25.59 9.35 54.36
C ALA A 191 25.12 9.27 52.89
N GLY A 192 25.47 8.20 52.16
CA GLY A 192 25.10 8.01 50.75
C GLY A 192 25.83 8.96 49.79
N ARG A 193 26.99 9.52 50.18
CA ARG A 193 27.78 10.42 49.31
C ARG A 193 28.42 9.62 48.19
N ASN A 194 28.48 10.20 46.99
CA ASN A 194 29.02 9.53 45.81
C ASN A 194 30.54 9.76 45.70
N PRO A 195 31.38 8.69 45.59
CA PRO A 195 32.82 8.82 45.43
C PRO A 195 33.25 9.18 43.99
N HIS A 196 32.37 8.99 43.00
CA HIS A 196 32.65 9.22 41.58
C HIS A 196 31.35 9.53 40.82
N PRO A 197 31.35 10.37 39.76
CA PRO A 197 30.14 10.71 38.99
C PRO A 197 29.40 9.53 38.35
N LEU A 198 30.08 8.39 38.17
CA LEU A 198 29.52 7.15 37.61
C LEU A 198 29.36 6.04 38.67
N PHE A 199 29.40 6.39 39.95
CA PHE A 199 29.08 5.48 41.03
C PHE A 199 28.10 6.18 41.98
N ASP A 200 26.85 5.71 41.99
CA ASP A 200 25.79 6.25 42.85
C ASP A 200 25.58 5.33 44.04
N ALA A 201 26.11 5.74 45.20
CA ALA A 201 26.07 4.97 46.43
C ALA A 201 24.64 4.78 46.95
N ALA A 202 23.80 5.81 46.83
CA ALA A 202 22.40 5.75 47.27
C ALA A 202 21.58 4.80 46.37
N PHE A 203 21.76 4.90 45.05
CA PHE A 203 21.17 3.96 44.09
C PHE A 203 21.63 2.53 44.34
N TYR A 204 22.93 2.32 44.52
CA TYR A 204 23.50 0.99 44.72
C TYR A 204 22.93 0.32 45.98
N LEU A 205 22.89 1.03 47.11
CA LEU A 205 22.32 0.53 48.36
C LEU A 205 20.80 0.30 48.26
N ALA A 206 20.06 1.18 47.56
CA ALA A 206 18.63 1.01 47.34
C ALA A 206 18.32 -0.20 46.43
N ARG A 207 19.16 -0.46 45.43
CA ARG A 207 19.01 -1.57 44.49
C ARG A 207 19.40 -2.91 45.09
N TYR A 208 20.34 -2.92 46.03
CA TYR A 208 20.96 -4.11 46.59
C TYR A 208 20.84 -4.18 48.13
N PRO A 209 19.66 -4.59 48.66
CA PRO A 209 19.42 -4.65 50.10
C PRO A 209 20.35 -5.58 50.88
N ASP A 210 20.96 -6.57 50.22
CA ASP A 210 21.93 -7.48 50.82
C ASP A 210 23.22 -6.76 51.25
N VAL A 211 23.62 -5.71 50.52
CA VAL A 211 24.76 -4.86 50.87
C VAL A 211 24.46 -4.05 52.14
N VAL A 212 23.22 -3.54 52.23
CA VAL A 212 22.72 -2.83 53.42
C VAL A 212 22.70 -3.75 54.64
N GLN A 213 22.19 -4.98 54.48
CA GLN A 213 22.14 -5.99 55.55
C GLN A 213 23.54 -6.40 56.04
N ALA A 214 24.51 -6.50 55.14
CA ALA A 214 25.89 -6.80 55.46
C ALA A 214 26.63 -5.62 56.13
N GLY A 215 26.06 -4.41 56.11
CA GLY A 215 26.74 -3.19 56.57
C GLY A 215 28.01 -2.88 55.77
N ALA A 216 28.10 -3.38 54.53
CA ALA A 216 29.29 -3.27 53.70
C ALA A 216 29.35 -1.90 53.00
N GLU A 217 30.57 -1.38 52.83
CA GLU A 217 30.80 -0.16 52.07
C GLU A 217 30.50 -0.43 50.57
N PRO A 218 29.64 0.39 49.92
CA PRO A 218 29.10 0.06 48.59
C PRO A 218 30.16 0.01 47.48
N LEU A 219 31.15 0.90 47.47
CA LEU A 219 32.19 0.91 46.44
C LEU A 219 33.14 -0.29 46.58
N GLN A 220 33.57 -0.59 47.80
CA GLN A 220 34.36 -1.78 48.13
C GLN A 220 33.61 -3.05 47.78
N HIS A 221 32.31 -3.11 48.09
CA HIS A 221 31.47 -4.24 47.71
C HIS A 221 31.44 -4.40 46.18
N TYR A 222 31.20 -3.31 45.43
CA TYR A 222 31.22 -3.33 43.98
C TYR A 222 32.56 -3.76 43.37
N LEU A 223 33.68 -3.38 44.00
CA LEU A 223 35.02 -3.76 43.55
C LEU A 223 35.34 -5.25 43.74
N SER A 224 34.53 -6.00 44.50
CA SER A 224 34.69 -7.46 44.58
C SER A 224 34.28 -8.11 43.26
N SER A 225 35.12 -9.01 42.72
CA SER A 225 34.94 -9.55 41.36
C SER A 225 33.57 -10.20 41.12
N GLN A 226 32.99 -10.88 42.12
CA GLN A 226 31.64 -11.45 41.99
C GLN A 226 30.53 -10.39 41.93
N ALA A 227 30.66 -9.30 42.68
CA ALA A 227 29.68 -8.22 42.68
C ALA A 227 29.79 -7.36 41.42
N ALA A 228 31.01 -7.10 40.95
CA ALA A 228 31.32 -6.31 39.76
C ALA A 228 30.68 -6.86 38.48
N GLU A 229 30.55 -8.18 38.36
CA GLU A 229 30.06 -8.85 37.15
C GLU A 229 28.54 -8.79 36.97
N ASN A 230 27.76 -8.51 38.03
CA ASN A 230 26.30 -8.64 38.01
C ASN A 230 25.55 -7.46 38.65
N ARG A 231 26.22 -6.34 38.94
CA ARG A 231 25.60 -5.21 39.64
C ARG A 231 25.88 -3.88 38.97
N ASP A 232 24.84 -3.09 38.82
CA ASP A 232 24.88 -1.76 38.21
C ASP A 232 25.38 -0.74 39.23
N PRO A 233 26.51 -0.06 38.98
CA PRO A 233 27.06 0.95 39.89
C PRO A 233 26.33 2.29 39.79
N HIS A 234 25.56 2.51 38.72
CA HIS A 234 24.89 3.77 38.43
C HIS A 234 23.71 3.52 37.47
N PRO A 235 22.60 4.28 37.52
CA PRO A 235 21.46 4.12 36.61
C PRO A 235 21.79 4.21 35.11
N LEU A 236 22.87 4.90 34.74
CA LEU A 236 23.36 5.03 33.36
C LEU A 236 24.38 3.97 32.94
N PHE A 237 24.75 3.05 33.83
CA PHE A 237 25.72 1.99 33.53
C PHE A 237 25.07 0.63 33.72
N ASP A 238 24.70 0.00 32.61
CA ASP A 238 24.11 -1.34 32.60
C ASP A 238 25.25 -2.36 32.44
N THR A 239 25.55 -3.05 33.54
CA THR A 239 26.68 -3.97 33.62
C THR A 239 26.48 -5.19 32.74
N HIS A 240 25.25 -5.66 32.62
CA HIS A 240 24.91 -6.82 31.80
C HIS A 240 25.06 -6.49 30.31
N PHE A 241 24.49 -5.35 29.87
CA PHE A 241 24.67 -4.82 28.53
C PHE A 241 26.16 -4.63 28.21
N TYR A 242 26.90 -3.95 29.08
CA TYR A 242 28.30 -3.61 28.82
C TYR A 242 29.18 -4.86 28.64
N LEU A 243 29.02 -5.87 29.49
CA LEU A 243 29.76 -7.13 29.40
C LEU A 243 29.37 -7.98 28.19
N ARG A 244 28.17 -7.81 27.64
CA ARG A 244 27.72 -8.48 26.42
C ARG A 244 28.36 -7.85 25.19
N GLU A 245 28.38 -6.52 25.12
CA GLU A 245 28.97 -5.78 23.99
C GLU A 245 30.50 -5.75 24.02
N ASN A 246 31.11 -5.96 25.19
CA ASN A 246 32.57 -5.90 25.40
C ASN A 246 33.07 -7.20 26.08
N PRO A 247 33.15 -8.33 25.33
CA PRO A 247 33.60 -9.61 25.88
C PRO A 247 35.06 -9.59 26.34
N ASP A 248 35.87 -8.65 25.85
CA ASP A 248 37.23 -8.37 26.30
C ASP A 248 37.28 -7.92 27.78
N ALA A 249 36.29 -7.13 28.22
CA ALA A 249 36.16 -6.76 29.63
C ALA A 249 35.95 -7.98 30.54
N ARG A 250 35.12 -8.93 30.09
CA ARG A 250 34.86 -10.20 30.79
C ARG A 250 36.11 -11.08 30.85
N ALA A 251 36.84 -11.19 29.73
CA ALA A 251 38.05 -11.99 29.64
C ALA A 251 39.19 -11.44 30.53
N ALA A 252 39.27 -10.11 30.67
CA ALA A 252 40.29 -9.46 31.50
C ALA A 252 40.03 -9.58 33.01
N GLY A 253 38.84 -9.98 33.44
CA GLY A 253 38.47 -10.05 34.87
C GLY A 253 38.50 -8.70 35.59
N VAL A 254 38.45 -7.59 34.84
CA VAL A 254 38.48 -6.22 35.36
C VAL A 254 37.05 -5.77 35.64
N THR A 255 36.85 -4.98 36.70
CA THR A 255 35.57 -4.35 37.01
C THR A 255 35.00 -3.61 35.77
N PRO A 256 33.76 -3.88 35.34
CA PRO A 256 33.18 -3.32 34.11
C PRO A 256 33.26 -1.80 34.01
N LEU A 257 32.97 -1.07 35.09
CA LEU A 257 33.07 0.38 35.11
C LEU A 257 34.52 0.88 34.98
N ILE A 258 35.50 0.18 35.55
CA ILE A 258 36.93 0.53 35.38
C ILE A 258 37.37 0.29 33.93
N HIS A 259 36.91 -0.80 33.32
CA HIS A 259 37.14 -1.06 31.90
C HIS A 259 36.58 0.09 31.06
N PHE A 260 35.34 0.49 31.31
CA PHE A 260 34.69 1.62 30.63
C PHE A 260 35.46 2.93 30.78
N LEU A 261 35.93 3.26 31.97
CA LEU A 261 36.72 4.49 32.19
C LEU A 261 38.05 4.52 31.43
N ARG A 262 38.58 3.36 31.04
CA ARG A 262 39.79 3.24 30.20
C ARG A 262 39.48 3.30 28.71
N HIS A 263 38.23 3.04 28.32
CA HIS A 263 37.77 2.96 26.93
C HIS A 263 36.58 3.90 26.72
N ALA A 264 36.88 5.20 26.60
CA ALA A 264 35.89 6.28 26.54
C ALA A 264 35.01 6.29 25.27
N ASP A 265 35.28 5.41 24.31
CA ASP A 265 34.55 5.21 23.05
C ASP A 265 33.42 4.16 23.15
N ARG A 266 33.29 3.46 24.28
CA ARG A 266 32.31 2.39 24.48
C ARG A 266 30.97 2.92 25.00
N ASP A 267 29.90 2.17 24.75
CA ASP A 267 28.54 2.57 25.17
C ASP A 267 28.22 2.01 26.56
N PRO A 268 27.75 2.84 27.52
CA PRO A 268 27.52 2.40 28.91
C PRO A 268 26.16 1.72 29.12
N ASN A 269 25.21 1.92 28.20
CA ASN A 269 23.88 1.33 28.19
C ASN A 269 23.26 1.43 26.80
N GLN A 270 22.14 0.74 26.63
CA GLN A 270 21.36 0.63 25.40
C GLN A 270 20.79 1.93 24.80
N TYR A 271 20.68 3.00 25.59
CA TYR A 271 20.11 4.29 25.20
C TYR A 271 21.13 5.43 25.30
N PHE A 272 22.43 5.11 25.34
CA PHE A 272 23.51 6.08 25.25
C PHE A 272 24.56 5.59 24.25
N ARG A 273 24.69 6.28 23.11
CA ARG A 273 25.69 5.95 22.10
C ARG A 273 26.75 7.03 22.02
N VAL A 274 27.97 6.73 22.44
CA VAL A 274 29.09 7.70 22.52
C VAL A 274 29.37 8.32 21.16
N ALA A 275 29.47 7.50 20.11
CA ALA A 275 29.73 7.99 18.76
C ALA A 275 28.66 8.98 18.27
N TYR A 276 27.38 8.65 18.48
CA TYR A 276 26.25 9.53 18.12
C TYR A 276 26.28 10.82 18.93
N TYR A 277 26.50 10.73 20.24
CA TYR A 277 26.53 11.90 21.12
C TYR A 277 27.64 12.88 20.71
N LEU A 278 28.83 12.37 20.38
CA LEU A 278 29.95 13.21 19.93
C LEU A 278 29.70 13.80 18.53
N GLU A 279 29.07 13.04 17.62
CA GLU A 279 28.68 13.53 16.28
C GLU A 279 27.67 14.68 16.36
N GLN A 280 26.64 14.55 17.20
CA GLN A 280 25.64 15.60 17.42
C GLN A 280 26.17 16.79 18.22
N ASN A 281 27.31 16.62 18.90
CA ASN A 281 27.91 17.65 19.76
C ASN A 281 29.39 17.87 19.42
N PRO A 282 29.71 18.47 18.26
CA PRO A 282 31.10 18.69 17.84
C PRO A 282 31.93 19.53 18.83
N ASN A 283 31.29 20.37 19.64
CA ASN A 283 31.94 21.13 20.71
C ASN A 283 32.50 20.22 21.81
N VAL A 284 31.79 19.14 22.17
CA VAL A 284 32.21 18.16 23.17
C VAL A 284 33.36 17.31 22.63
N ALA A 285 33.25 16.88 21.37
CA ALA A 285 34.30 16.12 20.69
C ALA A 285 35.62 16.91 20.61
N LYS A 286 35.56 18.20 20.24
CA LYS A 286 36.74 19.07 20.18
C LYS A 286 37.38 19.33 21.54
N ALA A 287 36.58 19.38 22.60
CA ALA A 287 37.06 19.59 23.97
C ALA A 287 37.64 18.31 24.62
N ASN A 288 37.62 17.17 23.90
CA ASN A 288 38.05 15.86 24.40
C ASN A 288 37.41 15.48 25.75
N LEU A 289 36.15 15.90 25.95
CA LEU A 289 35.40 15.59 27.17
C LEU A 289 34.77 14.20 27.04
N ALA A 290 34.83 13.41 28.11
CA ALA A 290 34.15 12.11 28.17
C ALA A 290 32.63 12.28 27.99
N ALA A 291 32.07 11.70 26.93
CA ALA A 291 30.69 11.94 26.46
C ALA A 291 29.64 11.74 27.57
N VAL A 292 29.71 10.62 28.30
CA VAL A 292 28.77 10.29 29.38
C VAL A 292 28.87 11.28 30.54
N ARG A 293 30.09 11.71 30.90
CA ARG A 293 30.32 12.68 31.97
C ARG A 293 29.77 14.06 31.59
N HIS A 294 29.97 14.48 30.35
CA HIS A 294 29.39 15.73 29.85
C HIS A 294 27.86 15.66 29.85
N TYR A 295 27.27 14.56 29.39
CA TYR A 295 25.81 14.40 29.42
C TYR A 295 25.24 14.47 30.83
N LEU A 296 25.89 13.83 31.81
CA LEU A 296 25.48 13.84 33.21
C LEU A 296 25.49 15.25 33.82
N ARG A 297 26.51 16.05 33.53
CA ARG A 297 26.69 17.38 34.16
C ARG A 297 25.88 18.47 33.49
N GLU A 298 25.85 18.46 32.15
CA GLU A 298 25.38 19.61 31.35
C GLU A 298 24.40 19.14 30.29
N GLY A 299 24.75 18.11 29.53
CA GLY A 299 24.01 17.75 28.32
C GLY A 299 22.56 17.34 28.55
N ALA A 300 22.25 16.67 29.66
CA ALA A 300 20.88 16.31 29.99
C ALA A 300 20.02 17.53 30.32
N ALA A 301 20.55 18.50 31.07
CA ALA A 301 19.86 19.75 31.41
C ALA A 301 19.69 20.66 30.19
N GLU A 302 20.63 20.64 29.25
CA GLU A 302 20.55 21.35 27.96
C GLU A 302 19.60 20.68 26.95
N GLY A 303 19.10 19.49 27.30
CA GLY A 303 18.20 18.72 26.45
C GLY A 303 18.89 18.09 25.23
N ARG A 304 20.17 17.74 25.33
CA ARG A 304 20.91 17.03 24.27
C ARG A 304 20.50 15.57 24.24
N ASN A 305 20.35 14.97 23.06
CA ASN A 305 19.92 13.57 22.94
C ASN A 305 21.11 12.60 23.07
N PRO A 306 21.07 11.62 24.00
CA PRO A 306 22.14 10.63 24.19
C PRO A 306 22.13 9.51 23.12
N HIS A 307 21.01 9.33 22.44
CA HIS A 307 20.78 8.27 21.45
C HIS A 307 19.63 8.67 20.52
N PRO A 308 19.59 8.25 19.24
CA PRO A 308 18.47 8.54 18.33
C PRO A 308 17.11 8.10 18.89
N ALA A 309 17.08 7.00 19.63
CA ALA A 309 15.89 6.43 20.24
C ALA A 309 15.45 7.09 21.56
N PHE A 310 16.16 8.12 22.04
CA PHE A 310 15.82 8.81 23.29
C PHE A 310 15.86 10.33 23.09
N ASP A 311 14.69 10.96 23.08
CA ASP A 311 14.56 12.42 22.98
C ASP A 311 14.46 13.04 24.38
N THR A 312 15.55 13.68 24.81
CA THR A 312 15.70 14.25 26.14
C THR A 312 14.68 15.36 26.40
N ARG A 313 14.46 16.26 25.43
CA ARG A 313 13.55 17.40 25.58
C ARG A 313 12.11 16.94 25.62
N TRP A 314 11.75 16.06 24.70
CA TRP A 314 10.41 15.51 24.62
C TRP A 314 10.07 14.67 25.86
N TYR A 315 11.03 13.85 26.34
CA TYR A 315 10.83 13.06 27.55
C TYR A 315 10.56 13.95 28.77
N LEU A 316 11.33 15.04 28.96
CA LEU A 316 11.07 16.00 30.03
C LEU A 316 9.72 16.71 29.90
N LEU A 317 9.31 17.05 28.67
CA LEU A 317 8.02 17.67 28.38
C LEU A 317 6.85 16.75 28.75
N LYS A 318 6.94 15.45 28.44
CA LYS A 318 5.91 14.45 28.77
C LYS A 318 5.91 14.03 30.23
N ASN A 319 7.01 14.27 30.94
CA ASN A 319 7.20 13.87 32.33
C ASN A 319 7.62 15.09 33.19
N PRO A 320 6.72 16.08 33.38
CA PRO A 320 7.04 17.36 34.02
C PRO A 320 7.47 17.24 35.49
N GLU A 321 7.16 16.13 36.16
CA GLU A 321 7.68 15.80 37.48
C GLU A 321 9.18 15.47 37.47
N VAL A 322 9.70 14.88 36.40
CA VAL A 322 11.14 14.61 36.23
C VAL A 322 11.87 15.92 35.95
N ALA A 323 11.27 16.78 35.13
CA ALA A 323 11.80 18.12 34.89
C ALA A 323 11.88 18.97 36.17
N ARG A 324 10.84 18.92 37.02
CA ARG A 324 10.80 19.65 38.30
C ARG A 324 11.77 19.10 39.35
N SER A 325 12.03 17.79 39.36
CA SER A 325 12.98 17.20 40.31
C SER A 325 14.43 17.49 39.95
N GLY A 326 14.72 17.88 38.70
CA GLY A 326 16.07 18.02 38.19
C GLY A 326 16.79 16.67 38.00
N GLU A 327 16.05 15.55 38.08
CA GLU A 327 16.62 14.22 37.86
C GLU A 327 17.03 14.06 36.39
N ASN A 328 18.15 13.38 36.15
CA ASN A 328 18.59 13.09 34.79
C ASN A 328 17.51 12.23 34.07
N PRO A 329 16.96 12.67 32.93
CA PRO A 329 15.83 12.01 32.27
C PRO A 329 16.15 10.60 31.78
N LEU A 330 17.37 10.36 31.29
CA LEU A 330 17.77 9.01 30.86
C LEU A 330 17.93 8.08 32.07
N ALA A 331 18.50 8.57 33.18
CA ALA A 331 18.62 7.80 34.41
C ALA A 331 17.24 7.43 34.96
N HIS A 332 16.31 8.38 34.99
CA HIS A 332 14.91 8.15 35.39
C HIS A 332 14.25 7.09 34.49
N PHE A 333 14.41 7.21 33.17
CA PHE A 333 13.84 6.27 32.19
C PHE A 333 14.37 4.84 32.38
N LEU A 334 15.68 4.66 32.48
CA LEU A 334 16.32 3.35 32.67
C LEU A 334 15.94 2.71 34.00
N ARG A 335 15.84 3.52 35.07
CA ARG A 335 15.51 3.07 36.43
C ARG A 335 14.06 2.64 36.56
N SER A 336 13.12 3.39 36.01
CA SER A 336 11.69 3.16 36.25
C SER A 336 10.78 3.49 35.07
N GLY A 337 11.11 4.49 34.26
CA GLY A 337 10.22 4.95 33.19
C GLY A 337 9.89 3.89 32.14
N ARG A 338 10.88 3.12 31.68
CA ARG A 338 10.69 2.06 30.67
C ARG A 338 9.78 0.94 31.14
N TYR A 339 9.81 0.61 32.44
CA TYR A 339 8.95 -0.41 33.04
C TYR A 339 7.54 0.12 33.31
N ALA A 340 7.40 1.43 33.51
CA ALA A 340 6.11 2.10 33.63
C ALA A 340 5.43 2.37 32.27
N GLY A 341 6.03 1.92 31.15
CA GLY A 341 5.48 2.12 29.80
C GLY A 341 5.55 3.57 29.32
N ARG A 342 6.48 4.37 29.85
CA ARG A 342 6.74 5.73 29.35
C ARG A 342 7.56 5.63 28.07
N ASP A 343 7.15 6.32 27.03
CA ASP A 343 7.88 6.26 25.76
C ASP A 343 9.19 7.08 25.82
N PRO A 344 10.27 6.62 25.18
CA PRO A 344 11.53 7.37 25.10
C PRO A 344 11.57 8.38 23.95
N HIS A 345 10.65 8.27 22.98
CA HIS A 345 10.65 9.06 21.75
C HIS A 345 9.22 9.19 21.19
N PRO A 346 8.83 10.31 20.57
CA PRO A 346 7.49 10.51 19.98
C PRO A 346 7.11 9.55 18.86
N LEU A 347 8.10 8.93 18.21
CA LEU A 347 7.89 7.95 17.13
C LEU A 347 7.82 6.50 17.65
N PHE A 348 7.69 6.32 18.96
CA PHE A 348 7.40 5.03 19.58
C PHE A 348 6.19 5.16 20.49
N ASP A 349 5.17 4.32 20.29
CA ASP A 349 3.95 4.29 21.09
C ASP A 349 3.83 2.92 21.77
N SER A 350 4.14 2.86 23.07
CA SER A 350 4.05 1.65 23.88
C SER A 350 2.66 1.03 23.90
N ARG A 351 1.58 1.84 23.85
CA ARG A 351 0.20 1.35 23.88
C ARG A 351 -0.16 0.68 22.56
N PHE A 352 0.15 1.33 21.44
CA PHE A 352 -0.02 0.76 20.11
C PHE A 352 0.79 -0.53 19.94
N TYR A 353 2.07 -0.48 20.31
CA TYR A 353 3.00 -1.59 20.16
C TYR A 353 2.55 -2.84 20.96
N LEU A 354 2.18 -2.65 22.24
CA LEU A 354 1.66 -3.72 23.09
C LEU A 354 0.22 -4.14 22.73
N GLY A 355 -0.55 -3.27 22.06
CA GLY A 355 -1.91 -3.57 21.60
C GLY A 355 -1.93 -4.64 20.51
N ARG A 356 -0.93 -4.63 19.62
CA ARG A 356 -0.79 -5.62 18.55
C ARG A 356 -0.06 -6.90 18.97
N ARG A 357 0.57 -6.92 20.15
CA ARG A 357 1.45 -8.01 20.61
C ARG A 357 1.21 -8.37 22.09
N ALA A 358 0.16 -9.14 22.33
CA ALA A 358 -0.18 -9.64 23.67
C ALA A 358 0.92 -10.55 24.26
N ASP A 359 1.70 -11.22 23.41
CA ASP A 359 2.82 -12.07 23.78
C ASP A 359 3.99 -11.31 24.43
N ILE A 360 4.21 -10.05 24.03
CA ILE A 360 5.23 -9.18 24.61
C ILE A 360 4.77 -8.67 25.97
N ARG A 361 3.49 -8.28 26.05
CA ARG A 361 2.86 -7.84 27.29
C ARG A 361 2.94 -8.92 28.37
N ALA A 362 2.72 -10.18 28.01
CA ALA A 362 2.80 -11.30 28.94
C ALA A 362 4.23 -11.55 29.49
N ARG A 363 5.27 -11.22 28.71
CA ARG A 363 6.68 -11.38 29.10
C ARG A 363 7.20 -10.29 30.04
N GLY A 364 6.48 -9.18 30.20
CA GLY A 364 6.89 -8.06 31.07
C GLY A 364 8.14 -7.32 30.61
N VAL A 365 8.58 -7.52 29.36
CA VAL A 365 9.72 -6.83 28.76
C VAL A 365 9.30 -5.40 28.40
N PRO A 366 10.12 -4.37 28.70
CA PRO A 366 9.83 -3.01 28.26
C PRO A 366 9.64 -2.94 26.73
N PRO A 367 8.55 -2.33 26.24
CA PRO A 367 8.18 -2.38 24.82
C PRO A 367 9.22 -1.70 23.91
N ALA A 368 9.76 -0.56 24.32
CA ALA A 368 10.80 0.14 23.58
C ALA A 368 12.09 -0.72 23.47
N ASP A 369 12.49 -1.36 24.58
CA ASP A 369 13.66 -2.25 24.60
C ASP A 369 13.45 -3.40 23.60
N HIS A 370 12.29 -4.06 23.65
CA HIS A 370 12.00 -5.11 22.68
C HIS A 370 12.06 -4.60 21.23
N TYR A 371 11.47 -3.44 20.94
CA TYR A 371 11.43 -2.91 19.58
C TYR A 371 12.82 -2.59 19.03
N PHE A 372 13.63 -1.83 19.76
CA PHE A 372 14.94 -1.40 19.27
C PHE A 372 15.92 -2.56 19.11
N TYR A 373 15.77 -3.65 19.88
CA TYR A 373 16.65 -4.81 19.83
C TYR A 373 16.17 -5.98 18.98
N SER A 374 14.86 -6.14 18.78
CA SER A 374 14.30 -7.30 18.09
C SER A 374 13.15 -6.90 17.17
N GLY A 375 12.19 -6.15 17.70
CA GLY A 375 10.95 -5.83 16.99
C GLY A 375 11.15 -5.09 15.66
N GLY A 376 12.10 -4.16 15.56
CA GLY A 376 12.40 -3.49 14.30
C GLY A 376 13.00 -4.42 13.25
N PHE A 377 13.84 -5.38 13.66
CA PHE A 377 14.39 -6.41 12.77
C PHE A 377 13.32 -7.45 12.37
N GLU A 378 12.34 -7.67 13.24
CA GLU A 378 11.11 -8.44 12.96
C GLU A 378 10.07 -7.65 12.13
N ARG A 379 10.41 -6.42 11.70
CA ARG A 379 9.55 -5.52 10.90
C ARG A 379 8.23 -5.16 11.58
N LEU A 380 8.24 -5.03 12.90
CA LEU A 380 7.07 -4.58 13.67
C LEU A 380 6.95 -3.06 13.60
N ASP A 381 5.73 -2.54 13.66
CA ASP A 381 5.50 -1.09 13.60
C ASP A 381 5.66 -0.46 15.01
N PRO A 382 6.53 0.55 15.19
CA PRO A 382 6.69 1.22 16.48
C PRO A 382 5.58 2.23 16.79
N HIS A 383 4.86 2.69 15.77
CA HIS A 383 3.88 3.78 15.86
C HIS A 383 2.86 3.67 14.72
N PRO A 384 1.58 4.10 14.88
CA PRO A 384 0.57 4.06 13.80
C PRO A 384 0.97 4.75 12.49
N LEU A 385 1.86 5.74 12.58
CA LEU A 385 2.39 6.49 11.44
C LEU A 385 3.83 6.09 11.05
N PHE A 386 4.24 4.87 11.41
CA PHE A 386 5.52 4.31 10.98
C PHE A 386 5.31 2.84 10.59
N ASP A 387 5.43 2.54 9.31
CA ASP A 387 5.24 1.20 8.74
C ASP A 387 6.64 0.63 8.44
N SER A 388 7.11 -0.28 9.31
CA SER A 388 8.50 -0.76 9.29
C SER A 388 8.82 -1.57 8.04
N ASP A 389 7.88 -2.39 7.58
CA ASP A 389 8.04 -3.20 6.37
C ASP A 389 8.04 -2.29 5.14
N TRP A 390 7.06 -1.38 5.04
CA TRP A 390 6.94 -0.43 3.93
C TRP A 390 8.16 0.51 3.84
N TYR A 391 8.62 1.05 4.97
CA TYR A 391 9.79 1.92 5.01
C TYR A 391 11.03 1.23 4.41
N LEU A 392 11.28 -0.03 4.78
CA LEU A 392 12.42 -0.79 4.25
C LEU A 392 12.30 -1.05 2.75
N THR A 393 11.09 -1.15 2.18
CA THR A 393 10.92 -1.25 0.72
C THR A 393 11.39 -0.02 -0.04
N LEU A 394 11.37 1.16 0.60
CA LEU A 394 11.81 2.43 0.01
C LEU A 394 13.29 2.72 0.27
N THR A 395 13.92 1.98 1.19
CA THR A 395 15.34 2.13 1.55
C THR A 395 16.08 0.78 1.47
N PRO A 396 16.35 0.25 0.27
CA PRO A 396 17.05 -1.01 0.08
C PRO A 396 18.41 -1.06 0.77
N GLU A 397 19.09 0.09 0.91
CA GLU A 397 20.36 0.23 1.61
C GLU A 397 20.24 -0.09 3.11
N ALA A 398 19.19 0.37 3.77
CA ALA A 398 18.93 0.07 5.17
C ALA A 398 18.57 -1.40 5.36
N GLN A 399 17.82 -1.96 4.40
CA GLN A 399 17.48 -3.38 4.39
C GLN A 399 18.72 -4.26 4.21
N ALA A 400 19.61 -3.92 3.30
CA ALA A 400 20.86 -4.66 3.05
C ALA A 400 21.84 -4.58 4.23
N ALA A 401 21.88 -3.44 4.92
CA ALA A 401 22.67 -3.25 6.13
C ALA A 401 22.06 -3.90 7.38
N HIS A 402 20.88 -4.51 7.26
CA HIS A 402 20.10 -5.05 8.37
C HIS A 402 19.92 -4.02 9.51
N GLU A 403 19.66 -2.76 9.18
CA GLU A 403 19.46 -1.71 10.19
C GLU A 403 18.02 -1.75 10.75
N ASN A 404 17.87 -1.35 12.01
CA ASN A 404 16.54 -1.09 12.58
C ASN A 404 15.89 0.08 11.82
N PRO A 405 14.67 -0.07 11.27
CA PRO A 405 14.08 0.90 10.35
C PRO A 405 13.83 2.26 10.99
N LEU A 406 13.36 2.30 12.24
CA LEU A 406 13.14 3.58 12.93
C LEU A 406 14.47 4.28 13.25
N THR A 407 15.49 3.52 13.65
CA THR A 407 16.84 4.08 13.90
C THR A 407 17.44 4.65 12.62
N HIS A 408 17.32 3.95 11.49
CA HIS A 408 17.74 4.44 10.18
C HIS A 408 16.98 5.71 9.79
N TYR A 409 15.65 5.70 9.93
CA TYR A 409 14.81 6.86 9.63
C TYR A 409 15.26 8.10 10.40
N LEU A 410 15.40 7.99 11.73
CA LEU A 410 15.78 9.10 12.62
C LEU A 410 17.18 9.66 12.33
N ARG A 411 18.11 8.81 11.88
CA ARG A 411 19.49 9.18 11.59
C ARG A 411 19.64 9.86 10.22
N THR A 412 19.09 9.24 9.18
CA THR A 412 19.33 9.59 7.77
C THR A 412 18.07 9.68 6.93
N GLY A 413 17.12 8.75 7.10
CA GLY A 413 15.98 8.60 6.20
C GLY A 413 15.16 9.88 6.02
N TRP A 414 14.75 10.52 7.11
CA TRP A 414 13.89 11.71 7.02
C TRP A 414 14.59 12.89 6.32
N LYS A 415 15.92 13.01 6.44
CA LYS A 415 16.72 14.07 5.79
C LYS A 415 16.75 13.93 4.27
N GLN A 416 16.52 12.72 3.78
CA GLN A 416 16.42 12.41 2.36
C GLN A 416 14.98 12.56 1.83
N GLY A 417 14.05 13.04 2.66
CA GLY A 417 12.63 13.12 2.30
C GLY A 417 11.93 11.76 2.27
N GLN A 418 12.55 10.70 2.81
CA GLN A 418 11.92 9.38 2.87
C GLN A 418 10.69 9.46 3.77
N SER A 419 9.60 8.87 3.29
CA SER A 419 8.35 8.77 4.03
C SER A 419 8.43 7.62 5.04
N PRO A 420 7.88 7.75 6.26
CA PRO A 420 7.88 6.68 7.27
C PRO A 420 6.70 5.70 7.15
N CYS A 421 5.63 6.11 6.47
CA CYS A 421 4.47 5.27 6.17
C CYS A 421 3.73 5.82 4.94
N ARG A 422 2.80 5.04 4.37
CA ARG A 422 1.96 5.45 3.23
C ARG A 422 1.07 6.66 3.50
N TYR A 423 0.88 7.01 4.78
CA TYR A 423 -0.02 8.06 5.22
C TYR A 423 0.64 9.44 5.40
N PHE A 424 1.98 9.47 5.42
CA PHE A 424 2.78 10.66 5.67
C PHE A 424 3.84 10.82 4.57
N ASP A 425 3.77 11.91 3.81
CA ASP A 425 4.71 12.18 2.71
C ASP A 425 5.87 13.06 3.20
N GLY A 426 7.02 12.44 3.45
CA GLY A 426 8.20 13.11 4.00
C GLY A 426 8.74 14.20 3.09
N ALA A 427 8.78 13.95 1.78
CA ALA A 427 9.29 14.91 0.80
C ALA A 427 8.35 16.10 0.64
N PHE A 428 7.04 15.86 0.51
CA PHE A 428 6.02 16.91 0.49
C PHE A 428 6.06 17.75 1.76
N TYR A 429 6.15 17.11 2.93
CA TYR A 429 6.14 17.82 4.19
C TYR A 429 7.33 18.78 4.32
N LEU A 430 8.53 18.34 3.92
CA LEU A 430 9.73 19.19 3.93
C LEU A 430 9.67 20.30 2.88
N GLU A 431 9.14 20.01 1.68
CA GLU A 431 8.94 21.00 0.62
C GLU A 431 8.00 22.13 1.09
N ARG A 432 6.90 21.76 1.76
CA ARG A 432 5.88 22.72 2.24
C ARG A 432 6.32 23.46 3.50
N ASN A 433 7.26 22.89 4.25
CA ASN A 433 7.73 23.40 5.53
C ASN A 433 9.27 23.56 5.53
N PRO A 434 9.83 24.55 4.80
CA PRO A 434 11.27 24.75 4.71
C PRO A 434 11.95 25.03 6.06
N ASP A 435 11.20 25.54 7.03
CA ASP A 435 11.64 25.74 8.42
C ASP A 435 11.99 24.41 9.13
N VAL A 436 11.49 23.28 8.64
CA VAL A 436 11.75 21.93 9.14
C VAL A 436 12.91 21.25 8.39
N ALA A 437 13.15 21.60 7.12
CA ALA A 437 14.13 20.94 6.25
C ALA A 437 15.60 21.05 6.72
N GLY A 438 15.92 22.06 7.53
CA GLY A 438 17.21 22.20 8.22
C GLY A 438 17.16 21.96 9.74
N GLY A 439 16.04 21.45 10.24
CA GLY A 439 15.77 21.31 11.67
C GLY A 439 16.53 20.18 12.37
N ALA A 440 16.43 20.13 13.70
CA ALA A 440 17.06 19.10 14.53
C ALA A 440 16.19 17.84 14.71
N ILE A 441 14.92 17.88 14.29
CA ILE A 441 13.94 16.80 14.45
C ILE A 441 13.40 16.34 13.09
N SER A 442 12.92 15.09 13.02
CA SER A 442 12.37 14.54 11.77
C SER A 442 11.06 15.21 11.34
N SER A 443 10.71 15.13 10.05
CA SER A 443 9.45 15.67 9.52
C SER A 443 8.22 15.08 10.20
N LEU A 444 8.21 13.76 10.44
CA LEU A 444 7.13 13.11 11.18
C LEU A 444 7.08 13.57 12.65
N GLN A 445 8.24 13.70 13.31
CA GLN A 445 8.30 14.19 14.69
C GLN A 445 7.76 15.62 14.79
N HIS A 446 8.18 16.50 13.89
CA HIS A 446 7.68 17.87 13.83
C HIS A 446 6.15 17.89 13.66
N TYR A 447 5.61 17.09 12.74
CA TYR A 447 4.16 17.01 12.55
C TYR A 447 3.42 16.53 13.81
N LEU A 448 3.93 15.50 14.49
CA LEU A 448 3.32 14.95 15.70
C LEU A 448 3.32 15.93 16.87
N GLU A 449 4.42 16.69 17.05
CA GLU A 449 4.58 17.59 18.18
C GLU A 449 3.92 18.95 17.98
N VAL A 450 4.01 19.51 16.77
CA VAL A 450 3.66 20.90 16.52
C VAL A 450 2.87 21.07 15.23
N GLY A 451 3.27 20.39 14.16
CA GLY A 451 2.74 20.66 12.83
C GLY A 451 1.24 20.39 12.69
N ALA A 452 0.74 19.32 13.29
CA ALA A 452 -0.69 19.02 13.31
C ALA A 452 -1.51 20.11 14.03
N ALA A 453 -1.00 20.64 15.14
CA ALA A 453 -1.66 21.73 15.87
C ALA A 453 -1.62 23.07 15.13
N GLN A 454 -0.68 23.22 14.18
CA GLN A 454 -0.56 24.38 13.30
C GLN A 454 -1.32 24.21 11.97
N GLY A 455 -2.08 23.12 11.79
CA GLY A 455 -2.80 22.87 10.53
C GLY A 455 -1.91 22.49 9.36
N ARG A 456 -0.65 22.08 9.59
CA ARG A 456 0.26 21.69 8.50
C ARG A 456 -0.11 20.32 7.96
N ASP A 457 -0.40 20.23 6.67
CA ASP A 457 -0.77 18.97 6.03
C ASP A 457 0.39 17.96 6.00
N PRO A 458 0.17 16.69 6.41
CA PRO A 458 1.18 15.64 6.42
C PRO A 458 1.40 14.98 5.04
N SER A 459 0.48 15.18 4.11
CA SER A 459 0.54 14.62 2.75
C SER A 459 -0.38 15.42 1.81
N ARG A 460 -0.26 15.20 0.49
CA ARG A 460 -1.06 15.90 -0.54
C ARG A 460 -2.56 15.58 -0.50
N TRP A 461 -2.98 14.56 0.24
CA TRP A 461 -4.34 14.05 0.25
C TRP A 461 -4.99 14.07 1.64
N PHE A 462 -4.30 14.59 2.65
CA PHE A 462 -4.83 14.78 4.00
C PHE A 462 -4.82 16.25 4.37
N ASP A 463 -5.99 16.83 4.62
CA ASP A 463 -6.16 18.22 5.04
C ASP A 463 -6.36 18.25 6.56
N THR A 464 -5.33 18.71 7.28
CA THR A 464 -5.28 18.60 8.74
C THR A 464 -6.35 19.45 9.42
N ASP A 465 -6.50 20.70 8.98
CA ASP A 465 -7.46 21.64 9.57
C ASP A 465 -8.89 21.22 9.26
N TRP A 466 -9.16 20.83 8.02
CA TRP A 466 -10.48 20.37 7.63
C TRP A 466 -10.86 19.09 8.36
N TYR A 467 -9.95 18.10 8.45
CA TYR A 467 -10.24 16.85 9.14
C TYR A 467 -10.53 17.10 10.62
N ALA A 468 -9.73 17.96 11.30
CA ALA A 468 -10.01 18.34 12.68
C ALA A 468 -11.36 19.06 12.83
N ALA A 469 -11.71 19.95 11.90
CA ALA A 469 -12.98 20.67 11.93
C ALA A 469 -14.20 19.76 11.72
N GLN A 470 -14.09 18.73 10.88
CA GLN A 470 -15.18 17.76 10.67
C GLN A 470 -15.34 16.77 11.82
N ASN A 471 -14.31 16.60 12.66
CA ASN A 471 -14.27 15.61 13.73
C ASN A 471 -13.89 16.28 15.07
N PRO A 472 -14.72 17.20 15.60
CA PRO A 472 -14.37 18.04 16.76
C PRO A 472 -14.11 17.25 18.05
N GLU A 473 -14.58 16.00 18.15
CA GLU A 473 -14.30 15.10 19.25
C GLU A 473 -12.81 14.73 19.35
N ILE A 474 -12.08 14.73 18.23
CA ILE A 474 -10.66 14.39 18.23
C ILE A 474 -9.84 15.50 18.87
N SER A 475 -10.18 16.78 18.62
CA SER A 475 -9.53 17.94 19.22
C SER A 475 -9.79 18.00 20.73
N THR A 476 -11.01 17.67 21.15
CA THR A 476 -11.39 17.62 22.58
C THR A 476 -10.64 16.51 23.33
N ALA A 477 -10.41 15.37 22.66
CA ALA A 477 -9.67 14.25 23.21
C ALA A 477 -8.14 14.34 23.00
N GLY A 478 -7.64 15.42 22.39
CA GLY A 478 -6.21 15.67 22.18
C GLY A 478 -5.54 14.74 21.16
N TRP A 479 -6.29 14.19 20.22
CA TRP A 479 -5.76 13.30 19.18
C TRP A 479 -5.05 14.10 18.08
N ASN A 480 -3.97 13.52 17.55
CA ASN A 480 -3.42 13.97 16.27
C ASN A 480 -4.38 13.57 15.13
N PRO A 481 -4.78 14.50 14.24
CA PRO A 481 -5.75 14.24 13.17
C PRO A 481 -5.40 13.04 12.26
N LEU A 482 -4.14 12.93 11.84
CA LEU A 482 -3.71 11.85 10.95
C LEU A 482 -3.63 10.52 11.72
N VAL A 483 -3.16 10.53 12.97
CA VAL A 483 -3.15 9.32 13.82
C VAL A 483 -4.57 8.80 13.98
N HIS A 484 -5.54 9.67 14.32
CA HIS A 484 -6.95 9.29 14.45
C HIS A 484 -7.52 8.74 13.14
N TYR A 485 -7.23 9.39 12.01
CA TYR A 485 -7.70 8.91 10.71
C TYR A 485 -7.19 7.50 10.41
N VAL A 486 -5.89 7.25 10.59
CA VAL A 486 -5.28 5.95 10.27
C VAL A 486 -5.75 4.84 11.22
N THR A 487 -6.01 5.15 12.50
CA THR A 487 -6.41 4.13 13.49
C THR A 487 -7.92 3.87 13.53
N ILE A 488 -8.73 4.91 13.30
CA ILE A 488 -10.20 4.87 13.48
C ILE A 488 -10.91 5.36 12.22
N GLY A 489 -10.57 6.57 11.75
CA GLY A 489 -11.34 7.26 10.73
C GLY A 489 -11.47 6.51 9.39
N MET A 490 -10.44 5.79 8.97
CA MET A 490 -10.47 4.95 7.77
C MET A 490 -11.49 3.80 7.88
N GLN A 491 -11.57 3.15 9.03
CA GLN A 491 -12.51 2.04 9.26
C GLN A 491 -13.96 2.54 9.29
N GLU A 492 -14.16 3.77 9.76
CA GLU A 492 -15.46 4.43 9.81
C GLU A 492 -15.83 5.15 8.49
N GLY A 493 -14.98 5.08 7.46
CA GLY A 493 -15.24 5.71 6.17
C GLY A 493 -15.21 7.24 6.19
N ARG A 494 -14.55 7.84 7.19
CA ARG A 494 -14.37 9.29 7.27
C ARG A 494 -13.45 9.76 6.14
N LEU A 495 -13.71 10.93 5.58
CA LEU A 495 -12.87 11.46 4.51
C LEU A 495 -11.62 12.13 5.11
N PRO A 496 -10.44 12.05 4.46
CA PRO A 496 -9.19 12.66 4.95
C PRO A 496 -9.05 14.16 4.61
N ARG A 497 -9.90 14.67 3.72
CA ARG A 497 -9.88 16.05 3.23
C ARG A 497 -11.26 16.39 2.65
N PRO A 498 -11.59 17.67 2.37
CA PRO A 498 -12.84 17.98 1.71
C PRO A 498 -12.94 17.20 0.40
N LYS A 499 -14.12 16.69 0.07
CA LYS A 499 -14.42 16.36 -1.34
C LYS A 499 -14.03 17.61 -2.10
N SER A 500 -13.10 17.49 -3.06
CA SER A 500 -12.66 18.64 -3.82
C SER A 500 -13.89 19.29 -4.41
N ALA A 501 -14.30 20.41 -3.81
CA ALA A 501 -15.08 21.40 -4.50
C ALA A 501 -14.12 21.87 -5.58
N VAL A 502 -14.23 21.28 -6.76
CA VAL A 502 -13.72 21.89 -7.97
C VAL A 502 -14.54 23.16 -8.13
N GLN A 503 -14.18 24.21 -7.39
CA GLN A 503 -14.72 25.54 -7.57
C GLN A 503 -14.03 26.15 -8.80
N LEU A 504 -14.72 25.95 -9.92
CA LEU A 504 -15.17 27.01 -10.82
C LEU A 504 -14.11 28.06 -11.20
N GLU A 505 -13.39 27.78 -12.28
CA GLU A 505 -13.47 28.67 -13.44
C GLU A 505 -14.06 27.87 -14.60
N ALA A 506 -15.07 28.44 -15.25
CA ALA A 506 -15.66 27.85 -16.45
C ALA A 506 -14.58 27.66 -17.53
N PRO A 507 -14.54 26.54 -18.26
CA PRO A 507 -13.94 26.57 -19.58
C PRO A 507 -14.90 27.32 -20.50
N ALA A 508 -14.81 28.64 -20.48
CA ALA A 508 -15.18 29.42 -21.65
C ALA A 508 -14.24 29.01 -22.79
N LYS A 509 -14.75 28.14 -23.66
CA LYS A 509 -14.65 28.26 -25.12
C LYS A 509 -15.50 27.14 -25.72
N ALA A 510 -16.78 27.45 -25.94
CA ALA A 510 -17.58 26.70 -26.90
C ALA A 510 -16.79 26.65 -28.22
N GLY A 511 -16.46 25.44 -28.70
CA GLY A 511 -15.77 25.21 -29.98
C GLY A 511 -14.34 24.64 -29.93
N ARG A 512 -13.70 24.43 -28.77
CA ARG A 512 -12.41 23.71 -28.71
C ARG A 512 -12.61 22.22 -28.37
N ARG A 513 -11.91 21.33 -29.10
CA ARG A 513 -11.84 19.88 -28.81
C ARG A 513 -11.16 19.63 -27.46
N LEU A 514 -11.67 18.66 -26.70
CA LEU A 514 -11.07 18.27 -25.42
C LEU A 514 -9.87 17.35 -25.67
N ARG A 515 -8.70 17.72 -25.16
CA ARG A 515 -7.45 16.99 -25.41
C ARG A 515 -7.19 15.93 -24.35
N VAL A 516 -7.24 14.67 -24.74
CA VAL A 516 -7.03 13.50 -23.88
C VAL A 516 -5.69 12.85 -24.22
N VAL A 517 -4.79 12.80 -23.23
CA VAL A 517 -3.51 12.10 -23.35
C VAL A 517 -3.59 10.78 -22.61
N PHE A 518 -3.46 9.68 -23.32
CA PHE A 518 -3.36 8.33 -22.79
C PHE A 518 -1.90 7.97 -22.54
N VAL A 519 -1.56 7.57 -21.33
CA VAL A 519 -0.23 7.10 -20.95
C VAL A 519 -0.28 5.60 -20.72
N SER A 520 0.41 4.83 -21.56
CA SER A 520 0.48 3.37 -21.46
C SER A 520 1.69 2.93 -20.65
N GLY A 521 1.47 2.23 -19.53
CA GLY A 521 2.55 1.67 -18.72
C GLY A 521 3.24 0.46 -19.34
N GLU A 522 2.48 -0.37 -20.07
CA GLU A 522 2.96 -1.63 -20.65
C GLU A 522 2.47 -1.77 -22.11
N PRO A 523 3.04 -1.03 -23.08
CA PRO A 523 2.52 -0.97 -24.45
C PRO A 523 2.60 -2.30 -25.21
N GLU A 524 3.48 -3.20 -24.79
CA GLU A 524 3.70 -4.50 -25.44
C GLU A 524 2.78 -5.62 -24.95
N THR A 525 1.92 -5.35 -23.94
CA THR A 525 1.01 -6.36 -23.39
C THR A 525 -0.40 -6.22 -23.96
N PRO A 526 -1.20 -7.30 -24.04
CA PRO A 526 -2.57 -7.24 -24.59
C PRO A 526 -3.46 -6.19 -23.92
N GLY A 527 -3.20 -5.87 -22.64
CA GLY A 527 -3.92 -4.82 -21.91
C GLY A 527 -3.87 -3.45 -22.59
N HIS A 528 -2.79 -3.13 -23.33
CA HIS A 528 -2.67 -1.89 -24.11
C HIS A 528 -3.83 -1.73 -25.09
N ARG A 529 -4.17 -2.81 -25.82
CA ARG A 529 -5.28 -2.79 -26.77
C ARG A 529 -6.60 -2.47 -26.07
N TYR A 530 -6.93 -3.17 -24.99
CA TYR A 530 -8.23 -3.01 -24.32
C TYR A 530 -8.37 -1.69 -23.55
N ARG A 531 -7.31 -1.24 -22.88
CA ARG A 531 -7.35 -0.11 -21.93
C ARG A 531 -6.85 1.21 -22.51
N ILE A 532 -6.06 1.17 -23.58
CA ILE A 532 -5.54 2.37 -24.26
C ILE A 532 -6.11 2.50 -25.66
N GLU A 533 -5.82 1.57 -26.58
CA GLU A 533 -6.19 1.74 -27.99
C GLU A 533 -7.70 1.78 -28.20
N ASN A 534 -8.42 0.83 -27.60
CA ASN A 534 -9.87 0.73 -27.71
C ASN A 534 -10.60 1.89 -27.01
N MET A 535 -10.01 2.44 -25.94
CA MET A 535 -10.53 3.63 -25.26
C MET A 535 -10.30 4.88 -26.10
N ALA A 536 -9.08 5.06 -26.61
CA ALA A 536 -8.72 6.19 -27.45
C ALA A 536 -9.47 6.17 -28.80
N GLY A 537 -9.65 4.98 -29.39
CA GLY A 537 -10.31 4.78 -30.67
C GLY A 537 -11.83 5.01 -30.63
N CYS A 538 -12.47 4.98 -29.46
CA CYS A 538 -13.90 5.25 -29.35
C CYS A 538 -14.25 6.75 -29.28
N LEU A 539 -13.25 7.61 -29.05
CA LEU A 539 -13.42 9.07 -28.96
C LEU A 539 -13.71 9.68 -30.34
N ALA A 540 -14.81 10.43 -30.44
CA ALA A 540 -15.20 11.15 -31.66
C ALA A 540 -14.18 12.27 -31.99
N PRO A 541 -13.49 12.23 -33.14
CA PRO A 541 -12.46 13.20 -33.51
C PRO A 541 -12.95 14.66 -33.56
N GLU A 542 -14.25 14.88 -33.76
CA GLU A 542 -14.90 16.18 -33.82
C GLU A 542 -14.96 16.84 -32.44
N LEU A 543 -15.05 16.02 -31.38
CA LEU A 543 -15.21 16.44 -29.99
C LEU A 543 -13.91 16.34 -29.19
N PHE A 544 -13.03 15.39 -29.54
CA PHE A 544 -11.84 15.05 -28.77
C PHE A 544 -10.57 15.06 -29.63
N GLU A 545 -9.49 15.62 -29.08
CA GLU A 545 -8.13 15.41 -29.58
C GLU A 545 -7.48 14.33 -28.72
N ARG A 546 -6.87 13.31 -29.33
CA ARG A 546 -6.26 12.18 -28.60
C ARG A 546 -4.78 12.06 -28.88
N LEU A 547 -4.00 11.73 -27.85
CA LEU A 547 -2.59 11.40 -27.95
C LEU A 547 -2.32 10.16 -27.10
N VAL A 548 -1.59 9.18 -27.64
CA VAL A 548 -1.12 8.00 -26.89
C VAL A 548 0.39 8.14 -26.71
N VAL A 549 0.87 7.93 -25.48
CA VAL A 549 2.28 8.05 -25.10
C VAL A 549 2.66 6.86 -24.22
N ASN A 550 3.85 6.31 -24.41
CA ASN A 550 4.37 5.27 -23.52
C ASN A 550 4.90 5.91 -22.24
N ALA A 551 4.74 5.24 -21.11
CA ALA A 551 5.22 5.75 -19.82
C ALA A 551 6.74 6.02 -19.82
N SER A 552 7.51 5.27 -20.61
CA SER A 552 8.95 5.49 -20.83
C SER A 552 9.28 6.81 -21.51
N ASP A 553 8.36 7.34 -22.32
CA ASP A 553 8.62 8.49 -23.19
C ASP A 553 8.11 9.80 -22.58
N VAL A 554 7.42 9.73 -21.44
CA VAL A 554 6.78 10.90 -20.81
C VAL A 554 7.79 11.99 -20.45
N ALA A 555 8.98 11.63 -19.97
CA ALA A 555 10.02 12.61 -19.67
C ALA A 555 10.47 13.42 -20.91
N HIS A 556 10.48 12.78 -22.08
CA HIS A 556 10.92 13.39 -23.34
C HIS A 556 9.79 14.13 -24.07
N ARG A 557 8.53 13.79 -23.78
CA ARG A 557 7.35 14.35 -24.43
C ARG A 557 6.52 15.25 -23.51
N MET A 558 7.10 15.72 -22.42
CA MET A 558 6.40 16.52 -21.40
C MET A 558 5.76 17.79 -21.99
N GLU A 559 6.41 18.44 -22.96
CA GLU A 559 5.85 19.61 -23.65
C GLU A 559 4.59 19.26 -24.46
N GLU A 560 4.59 18.11 -25.13
CA GLU A 560 3.42 17.64 -25.87
C GLU A 560 2.27 17.27 -24.93
N ILE A 561 2.58 16.69 -23.77
CA ILE A 561 1.60 16.27 -22.77
C ILE A 561 1.03 17.47 -22.00
N ALA A 562 1.83 18.52 -21.80
CA ALA A 562 1.47 19.70 -21.03
C ALA A 562 0.13 20.34 -21.45
N GLY A 563 -0.22 20.32 -22.74
CA GLY A 563 -1.50 20.86 -23.21
C GLY A 563 -2.73 19.98 -22.98
N ALA A 564 -2.64 18.90 -22.20
CA ALA A 564 -3.76 17.99 -21.95
C ALA A 564 -4.86 18.64 -21.09
N ASP A 565 -6.12 18.35 -21.41
CA ASP A 565 -7.26 18.60 -20.52
C ASP A 565 -7.50 17.39 -19.59
N VAL A 566 -7.19 16.19 -20.09
CA VAL A 566 -7.26 14.92 -19.34
C VAL A 566 -6.01 14.10 -19.60
N VAL A 567 -5.40 13.58 -18.54
CA VAL A 567 -4.28 12.62 -18.60
C VAL A 567 -4.79 11.28 -18.06
N TRP A 568 -4.90 10.29 -18.94
CA TRP A 568 -5.41 8.96 -18.63
C TRP A 568 -4.25 7.96 -18.56
N ILE A 569 -3.86 7.59 -17.34
CA ILE A 569 -2.69 6.76 -17.07
C ILE A 569 -3.16 5.32 -16.84
N TRP A 570 -2.67 4.37 -17.63
CA TRP A 570 -2.96 2.95 -17.44
C TRP A 570 -1.73 2.21 -16.94
N ARG A 571 -1.90 1.45 -15.86
CA ARG A 571 -0.99 0.38 -15.40
C ARG A 571 0.48 0.78 -15.33
N THR A 572 0.80 1.88 -14.64
CA THR A 572 2.19 2.29 -14.43
C THR A 572 2.52 2.39 -12.95
N ARG A 573 3.71 2.87 -12.59
CA ARG A 573 4.15 3.01 -11.21
C ARG A 573 4.58 4.44 -10.95
N LEU A 574 4.49 4.90 -9.70
CA LEU A 574 5.07 6.17 -9.32
C LEU A 574 6.58 6.16 -9.63
N SER A 575 7.00 7.09 -10.47
CA SER A 575 8.38 7.35 -10.87
C SER A 575 8.61 8.87 -10.90
N SER A 576 9.86 9.32 -11.04
CA SER A 576 10.15 10.75 -11.16
C SER A 576 9.39 11.39 -12.32
N ALA A 577 9.38 10.76 -13.49
CA ALA A 577 8.65 11.22 -14.67
C ALA A 577 7.12 11.28 -14.43
N MET A 578 6.55 10.29 -13.75
CA MET A 578 5.11 10.29 -13.44
C MET A 578 4.74 11.34 -12.39
N ALA A 579 5.61 11.57 -11.40
CA ALA A 579 5.41 12.61 -10.40
C ALA A 579 5.48 14.01 -11.03
N GLU A 580 6.41 14.23 -11.96
CA GLU A 580 6.51 15.47 -12.74
C GLU A 580 5.29 15.66 -13.65
N LEU A 581 4.83 14.61 -14.33
CA LEU A 581 3.61 14.64 -15.13
C LEU A 581 2.40 15.03 -14.28
N ALA A 582 2.23 14.40 -13.10
CA ALA A 582 1.13 14.72 -12.20
C ALA A 582 1.18 16.17 -11.71
N ARG A 583 2.39 16.70 -11.43
CA ARG A 583 2.59 18.11 -11.08
C ARG A 583 2.20 19.04 -12.25
N ALA A 584 2.72 18.78 -13.44
CA ALA A 584 2.49 19.58 -14.64
C ALA A 584 1.01 19.59 -15.08
N ALA A 585 0.33 18.45 -14.96
CA ALA A 585 -1.10 18.31 -15.20
C ALA A 585 -1.91 19.20 -14.23
N ARG A 586 -1.60 19.14 -12.93
CA ARG A 586 -2.29 19.96 -11.91
C ARG A 586 -2.06 21.45 -12.07
N GLU A 587 -0.84 21.88 -12.37
CA GLU A 587 -0.53 23.31 -12.64
C GLU A 587 -1.40 23.87 -13.76
N ARG A 588 -1.74 23.02 -14.74
CA ARG A 588 -2.59 23.37 -15.88
C ARG A 588 -4.06 22.99 -15.70
N ARG A 589 -4.43 22.53 -14.51
CA ARG A 589 -5.79 22.10 -14.14
C ARG A 589 -6.33 20.96 -15.00
N ALA A 590 -5.46 20.13 -15.55
CA ALA A 590 -5.84 18.89 -16.22
C ALA A 590 -6.28 17.84 -15.20
N VAL A 591 -7.25 17.00 -15.57
CA VAL A 591 -7.73 15.90 -14.72
C VAL A 591 -6.93 14.63 -14.99
N ILE A 592 -6.45 14.00 -13.93
CA ILE A 592 -5.70 12.74 -13.99
C ILE A 592 -6.65 11.58 -13.71
N LEU A 593 -6.83 10.71 -14.71
CA LEU A 593 -7.53 9.44 -14.58
C LEU A 593 -6.50 8.32 -14.44
N TYR A 594 -6.72 7.41 -13.49
CA TYR A 594 -5.86 6.25 -13.30
C TYR A 594 -6.59 4.94 -13.56
N ASP A 595 -6.06 4.14 -14.47
CA ASP A 595 -6.68 2.93 -14.99
C ASP A 595 -5.86 1.70 -14.61
N VAL A 596 -6.54 0.66 -14.14
CA VAL A 596 -5.96 -0.65 -13.85
C VAL A 596 -6.89 -1.75 -14.32
N ASP A 597 -6.31 -2.80 -14.88
CA ASP A 597 -7.02 -3.97 -15.40
C ASP A 597 -6.84 -5.24 -14.56
N ASP A 598 -5.91 -5.21 -13.61
CA ASP A 598 -5.67 -6.26 -12.62
C ASP A 598 -5.59 -5.66 -11.20
N LEU A 599 -5.75 -6.52 -10.18
CA LEU A 599 -5.64 -6.13 -8.78
C LEU A 599 -4.17 -5.96 -8.35
N MET A 600 -3.54 -4.92 -8.89
CA MET A 600 -2.09 -4.68 -8.80
C MET A 600 -1.68 -3.41 -8.05
N PHE A 601 -2.50 -3.00 -7.09
CA PHE A 601 -2.30 -1.83 -6.23
C PHE A 601 -2.55 -2.16 -4.75
N ARG A 602 -2.47 -3.45 -4.39
CA ARG A 602 -2.70 -3.98 -3.04
C ARG A 602 -1.50 -4.81 -2.60
N PRO A 603 -0.46 -4.19 -2.04
CA PRO A 603 0.82 -4.86 -1.73
C PRO A 603 0.66 -6.12 -0.87
N GLU A 604 -0.34 -6.14 0.03
CA GLU A 604 -0.65 -7.28 0.88
C GLU A 604 -1.12 -8.53 0.12
N LEU A 605 -1.58 -8.36 -1.13
CA LEU A 605 -2.03 -9.45 -2.01
C LEU A 605 -0.90 -10.00 -2.87
N ALA A 606 0.29 -9.39 -2.87
CA ALA A 606 1.48 -9.82 -3.62
C ALA A 606 2.11 -11.09 -3.01
N LYS A 607 1.33 -12.17 -2.93
CA LYS A 607 1.68 -13.45 -2.32
C LYS A 607 1.57 -14.55 -3.35
N THR A 608 2.57 -15.43 -3.40
CA THR A 608 2.65 -16.58 -4.32
C THR A 608 1.44 -17.51 -4.19
N ARG A 609 0.87 -17.57 -2.98
CA ARG A 609 -0.36 -18.33 -2.71
C ARG A 609 -1.58 -17.78 -3.45
N LEU A 610 -1.66 -16.46 -3.66
CA LEU A 610 -2.77 -15.75 -4.31
C LEU A 610 -2.50 -15.48 -5.79
N ILE A 611 -1.26 -15.21 -6.17
CA ILE A 611 -0.87 -14.84 -7.54
C ILE A 611 0.18 -15.84 -8.01
N ASP A 612 -0.26 -16.84 -8.78
CA ASP A 612 0.63 -17.91 -9.25
C ASP A 612 1.74 -17.40 -10.19
N GLY A 613 1.47 -16.28 -10.88
CA GLY A 613 2.45 -15.61 -11.74
C GLY A 613 3.76 -15.24 -11.02
N ILE A 614 3.73 -15.03 -9.70
CA ILE A 614 4.94 -14.76 -8.89
C ILE A 614 5.90 -15.97 -8.95
N ARG A 615 5.36 -17.19 -8.77
CA ARG A 615 6.10 -18.45 -8.85
C ARG A 615 6.60 -18.69 -10.27
N THR A 616 5.70 -18.63 -11.25
CA THR A 616 6.01 -19.06 -12.61
C THR A 616 6.93 -18.11 -13.36
N GLN A 617 6.94 -16.82 -13.00
CA GLN A 617 7.87 -15.83 -13.55
C GLN A 617 9.17 -15.71 -12.73
N ASN A 618 9.31 -16.47 -11.64
CA ASN A 618 10.47 -16.42 -10.74
C ASN A 618 10.76 -15.00 -10.20
N ILE A 619 9.70 -14.27 -9.81
CA ILE A 619 9.78 -12.93 -9.22
C ILE A 619 9.55 -13.06 -7.71
N SER A 620 10.24 -12.24 -6.90
CA SER A 620 10.03 -12.27 -5.45
C SER A 620 8.73 -11.57 -5.04
N GLU A 621 8.06 -12.08 -4.00
CA GLU A 621 6.89 -11.42 -3.40
C GLU A 621 7.19 -9.97 -2.99
N ALA A 622 8.41 -9.70 -2.51
CA ALA A 622 8.86 -8.37 -2.12
C ALA A 622 8.92 -7.40 -3.32
N ALA A 623 9.42 -7.85 -4.47
CA ALA A 623 9.48 -7.02 -5.67
C ALA A 623 8.08 -6.69 -6.21
N VAL A 624 7.18 -7.67 -6.23
CA VAL A 624 5.78 -7.46 -6.64
C VAL A 624 5.05 -6.56 -5.64
N GLY A 625 5.28 -6.73 -4.34
CA GLY A 625 4.76 -5.86 -3.29
C GLY A 625 5.20 -4.41 -3.48
N ALA A 626 6.50 -4.17 -3.70
CA ALA A 626 7.04 -2.83 -3.97
C ALA A 626 6.47 -2.21 -5.25
N PHE A 627 6.29 -3.00 -6.30
CA PHE A 627 5.63 -2.55 -7.53
C PHE A 627 4.18 -2.15 -7.26
N TYR A 628 3.39 -2.98 -6.57
CA TYR A 628 2.00 -2.68 -6.22
C TYR A 628 1.88 -1.45 -5.35
N THR A 629 2.83 -1.22 -4.43
CA THR A 629 2.90 0.01 -3.63
C THR A 629 3.08 1.23 -4.52
N ALA A 630 3.99 1.16 -5.50
CA ALA A 630 4.21 2.29 -6.40
C ALA A 630 3.01 2.56 -7.33
N VAL A 631 2.25 1.52 -7.71
CA VAL A 631 0.96 1.67 -8.42
C VAL A 631 -0.08 2.33 -7.51
N GLU A 632 -0.24 1.87 -6.26
CA GLU A 632 -1.16 2.42 -5.26
C GLU A 632 -0.90 3.91 -5.01
N LEU A 633 0.38 4.29 -4.86
CA LEU A 633 0.77 5.69 -4.66
C LEU A 633 0.41 6.58 -5.85
N LEU A 634 0.62 6.11 -7.09
CA LEU A 634 0.25 6.89 -8.28
C LEU A 634 -1.27 6.98 -8.46
N LEU A 635 -2.01 5.91 -8.13
CA LEU A 635 -3.47 5.95 -8.05
C LEU A 635 -3.96 6.96 -7.00
N LEU A 636 -3.27 7.08 -5.86
CA LEU A 636 -3.55 8.11 -4.85
C LEU A 636 -3.22 9.53 -5.34
N GLU A 637 -2.29 9.70 -6.27
CA GLU A 637 -2.03 10.99 -6.92
C GLU A 637 -3.10 11.37 -7.97
N ALA A 638 -3.79 10.41 -8.57
CA ALA A 638 -4.82 10.69 -9.58
C ALA A 638 -6.11 11.31 -8.99
N ASP A 639 -6.90 11.97 -9.82
CA ASP A 639 -8.16 12.60 -9.40
C ASP A 639 -9.30 11.58 -9.33
N ARG A 640 -9.34 10.62 -10.27
CA ARG A 640 -10.32 9.54 -10.35
C ARG A 640 -9.67 8.25 -10.86
N GLY A 641 -10.29 7.11 -10.57
CA GLY A 641 -9.91 5.81 -11.10
C GLY A 641 -10.88 5.28 -12.16
N THR A 642 -10.41 4.35 -12.99
CA THR A 642 -11.22 3.53 -13.89
C THR A 642 -10.80 2.07 -13.81
N ALA A 643 -11.77 1.15 -13.88
CA ALA A 643 -11.52 -0.29 -13.87
C ALA A 643 -12.46 -1.04 -14.83
N PRO A 644 -12.08 -2.24 -15.33
CA PRO A 644 -12.92 -3.06 -16.19
C PRO A 644 -14.09 -3.75 -15.48
N THR A 645 -13.98 -4.04 -14.19
CA THR A 645 -14.97 -4.85 -13.47
C THR A 645 -15.43 -4.17 -12.18
N VAL A 646 -16.66 -4.50 -11.74
CA VAL A 646 -17.21 -3.99 -10.47
C VAL A 646 -16.37 -4.41 -9.26
N PRO A 647 -15.90 -5.67 -9.12
CA PRO A 647 -15.04 -6.06 -8.01
C PRO A 647 -13.71 -5.31 -7.99
N LEU A 648 -13.06 -5.10 -9.14
CA LEU A 648 -11.81 -4.34 -9.21
C LEU A 648 -12.04 -2.85 -8.85
N ALA A 649 -13.12 -2.25 -9.33
CA ALA A 649 -13.51 -0.90 -8.93
C ALA A 649 -13.80 -0.81 -7.42
N ARG A 650 -14.44 -1.83 -6.83
CA ARG A 650 -14.69 -1.92 -5.39
C ARG A 650 -13.37 -1.93 -4.60
N GLU A 651 -12.37 -2.66 -5.08
CA GLU A 651 -11.03 -2.67 -4.49
C GLU A 651 -10.33 -1.31 -4.58
N MET A 652 -10.47 -0.60 -5.70
CA MET A 652 -9.93 0.75 -5.86
C MET A 652 -10.63 1.77 -4.95
N ARG A 653 -11.96 1.65 -4.74
CA ARG A 653 -12.77 2.55 -3.91
C ARG A 653 -12.47 2.47 -2.40
N ILE A 654 -11.71 1.46 -1.97
CA ILE A 654 -11.15 1.43 -0.61
C ILE A 654 -10.15 2.58 -0.43
N LEU A 655 -9.47 2.98 -1.50
CA LEU A 655 -8.76 4.25 -1.54
C LEU A 655 -9.79 5.37 -1.73
N PRO A 656 -9.62 6.55 -1.09
CA PRO A 656 -10.60 7.63 -1.11
C PRO A 656 -10.66 8.36 -2.47
N LYS A 657 -11.01 7.62 -3.53
CA LYS A 657 -11.03 8.05 -4.94
C LYS A 657 -12.37 7.67 -5.59
N PRO A 658 -12.99 8.55 -6.39
CA PRO A 658 -14.10 8.16 -7.27
C PRO A 658 -13.59 7.19 -8.33
N VAL A 659 -14.33 6.10 -8.59
CA VAL A 659 -13.93 5.09 -9.58
C VAL A 659 -15.12 4.72 -10.47
N SER A 660 -14.93 4.80 -11.79
CA SER A 660 -15.92 4.42 -12.81
C SER A 660 -15.59 3.05 -13.41
N VAL A 661 -16.62 2.28 -13.77
CA VAL A 661 -16.45 0.96 -14.40
C VAL A 661 -16.60 1.11 -15.91
N ILE A 662 -15.54 0.78 -16.65
CA ILE A 662 -15.57 0.75 -18.11
C ILE A 662 -15.03 -0.62 -18.55
N PRO A 663 -15.91 -1.56 -18.94
CA PRO A 663 -15.51 -2.92 -19.30
C PRO A 663 -14.44 -2.96 -20.39
N ASN A 664 -13.65 -4.03 -20.37
CA ASN A 664 -12.86 -4.40 -21.53
C ASN A 664 -13.78 -4.64 -22.74
N GLY A 665 -13.23 -4.66 -23.94
CA GLY A 665 -14.03 -5.05 -25.10
C GLY A 665 -13.28 -4.92 -26.40
N PHE A 666 -13.98 -5.08 -27.50
CA PHE A 666 -13.41 -5.16 -28.84
C PHE A 666 -13.64 -3.89 -29.67
N ASP A 667 -12.94 -3.80 -30.80
CA ASP A 667 -13.14 -2.82 -31.87
C ASP A 667 -13.81 -3.47 -33.10
N SER A 668 -14.23 -2.65 -34.06
CA SER A 668 -14.93 -3.15 -35.26
C SER A 668 -14.08 -4.13 -36.08
N GLU A 669 -12.75 -3.94 -36.09
CA GLU A 669 -11.80 -4.82 -36.77
C GLU A 669 -11.76 -6.22 -36.14
N THR A 670 -11.64 -6.31 -34.81
CA THR A 670 -11.67 -7.59 -34.09
C THR A 670 -12.98 -8.34 -34.34
N ARG A 671 -14.13 -7.65 -34.32
CA ARG A 671 -15.42 -8.27 -34.68
C ARG A 671 -15.38 -8.80 -36.10
N ARG A 672 -14.94 -7.99 -37.07
CA ARG A 672 -14.90 -8.40 -38.49
C ARG A 672 -14.08 -9.66 -38.69
N ARG A 673 -12.88 -9.72 -38.10
CA ARG A 673 -12.00 -10.90 -38.15
C ARG A 673 -12.63 -12.13 -37.50
N ALA A 674 -13.25 -11.96 -36.33
CA ALA A 674 -13.92 -13.05 -35.64
C ALA A 674 -15.06 -13.65 -36.48
N ARG A 675 -15.86 -12.80 -37.12
CA ARG A 675 -16.96 -13.24 -37.99
C ARG A 675 -16.48 -13.87 -39.28
N ALA A 676 -15.45 -13.32 -39.92
CA ALA A 676 -14.82 -13.92 -41.08
C ALA A 676 -14.28 -15.33 -40.76
N ALA A 677 -13.60 -15.49 -39.62
CA ALA A 677 -13.07 -16.78 -39.17
C ALA A 677 -14.19 -17.78 -38.84
N PHE A 678 -15.27 -17.33 -38.20
CA PHE A 678 -16.47 -18.14 -37.93
C PHE A 678 -17.10 -18.67 -39.21
N HIS A 679 -17.35 -17.81 -40.21
CA HIS A 679 -17.95 -18.20 -41.50
C HIS A 679 -17.03 -19.12 -42.29
N ALA A 680 -15.72 -18.84 -42.30
CA ALA A 680 -14.74 -19.70 -42.94
C ALA A 680 -14.79 -21.11 -42.35
N ARG A 681 -14.91 -21.25 -41.03
CA ARG A 681 -15.08 -22.57 -40.40
C ARG A 681 -16.41 -23.24 -40.75
N GLN A 682 -17.53 -22.51 -40.75
CA GLN A 682 -18.82 -23.10 -41.11
C GLN A 682 -18.85 -23.65 -42.54
N SER A 683 -18.07 -23.07 -43.45
CA SER A 683 -17.95 -23.54 -44.84
C SER A 683 -17.12 -24.82 -45.01
N GLN A 684 -16.37 -25.23 -43.99
CA GLN A 684 -15.51 -26.41 -44.04
C GLN A 684 -16.28 -27.66 -43.59
N ALA A 685 -15.99 -28.81 -44.22
CA ALA A 685 -16.51 -30.08 -43.75
C ALA A 685 -15.95 -30.39 -42.35
N GLY A 686 -16.83 -30.73 -41.41
CA GLY A 686 -16.42 -31.11 -40.06
C GLY A 686 -15.57 -32.38 -40.07
N ASP A 687 -14.53 -32.42 -39.22
CA ASP A 687 -13.64 -33.57 -39.05
C ASP A 687 -14.13 -34.56 -37.97
N GLY A 688 -15.33 -34.34 -37.43
CA GLY A 688 -15.95 -35.18 -36.41
C GLY A 688 -15.37 -34.99 -35.00
N LEU A 689 -14.43 -34.06 -34.80
CA LEU A 689 -13.84 -33.77 -33.50
C LEU A 689 -14.60 -32.64 -32.78
N VAL A 690 -14.54 -32.64 -31.45
CA VAL A 690 -15.05 -31.54 -30.61
C VAL A 690 -13.89 -30.94 -29.83
N ARG A 691 -13.56 -29.67 -30.11
CA ARG A 691 -12.40 -28.98 -29.55
C ARG A 691 -12.79 -28.14 -28.33
N ILE A 692 -12.25 -28.50 -27.17
CA ILE A 692 -12.33 -27.75 -25.92
C ILE A 692 -11.06 -26.90 -25.82
N GLY A 693 -11.18 -25.58 -25.88
CA GLY A 693 -10.01 -24.69 -25.85
C GLY A 693 -9.84 -23.96 -24.53
N TYR A 694 -8.60 -23.91 -24.06
CA TYR A 694 -8.19 -22.99 -23.02
C TYR A 694 -7.14 -22.01 -23.57
N VAL A 695 -7.60 -20.82 -23.91
CA VAL A 695 -6.78 -19.77 -24.53
C VAL A 695 -6.06 -18.97 -23.43
N SER A 696 -4.91 -19.47 -22.98
CA SER A 696 -4.06 -18.80 -21.99
C SER A 696 -2.98 -17.95 -22.67
N GLY A 697 -2.91 -16.65 -22.32
CA GLY A 697 -1.95 -15.70 -22.89
C GLY A 697 -0.53 -15.79 -22.30
N THR A 698 -0.40 -16.20 -21.04
CA THR A 698 0.86 -16.20 -20.29
C THR A 698 1.03 -17.47 -19.46
N PHE A 699 2.28 -17.82 -19.16
CA PHE A 699 2.67 -18.96 -18.32
C PHE A 699 2.40 -18.67 -16.83
N THR A 700 1.20 -18.26 -16.46
CA THR A 700 0.86 -17.76 -15.11
C THR A 700 -0.44 -18.33 -14.56
N HIS A 701 -1.05 -19.28 -15.28
CA HIS A 701 -2.44 -19.69 -15.09
C HIS A 701 -2.59 -21.18 -14.70
N GLN A 702 -1.55 -21.79 -14.11
CA GLN A 702 -1.58 -23.21 -13.74
C GLN A 702 -2.68 -23.47 -12.70
N LYS A 703 -2.72 -22.66 -11.62
CA LYS A 703 -3.78 -22.76 -10.60
C LYS A 703 -5.18 -22.47 -11.14
N ASP A 704 -5.30 -21.55 -12.09
CA ASP A 704 -6.59 -21.25 -12.72
C ASP A 704 -7.08 -22.48 -13.50
N PHE A 705 -6.22 -23.09 -14.34
CA PHE A 705 -6.58 -24.27 -15.13
C PHE A 705 -6.90 -25.50 -14.27
N ALA A 706 -6.25 -25.64 -13.11
CA ALA A 706 -6.51 -26.73 -12.16
C ALA A 706 -7.98 -26.83 -11.72
N ALA A 707 -8.74 -25.71 -11.74
CA ALA A 707 -10.16 -25.73 -11.39
C ALA A 707 -11.03 -26.57 -12.36
N ALA A 708 -10.55 -26.83 -13.58
CA ALA A 708 -11.26 -27.62 -14.60
C ALA A 708 -10.47 -28.84 -15.11
N SER A 709 -9.19 -29.00 -14.76
CA SER A 709 -8.31 -30.03 -15.36
C SER A 709 -8.81 -31.46 -15.13
N GLY A 710 -9.28 -31.79 -13.93
CA GLY A 710 -9.83 -33.09 -13.59
C GLY A 710 -11.07 -33.46 -14.43
N ALA A 711 -12.03 -32.53 -14.53
CA ALA A 711 -13.23 -32.67 -15.34
C ALA A 711 -12.91 -32.82 -16.83
N VAL A 712 -11.99 -31.99 -17.34
CA VAL A 712 -11.50 -32.08 -18.73
C VAL A 712 -10.88 -33.45 -18.99
N ALA A 713 -9.98 -33.92 -18.11
CA ALA A 713 -9.34 -35.22 -18.24
C ALA A 713 -10.37 -36.37 -18.23
N GLN A 714 -11.40 -36.29 -17.40
CA GLN A 714 -12.47 -37.27 -17.37
C GLN A 714 -13.26 -37.31 -18.68
N VAL A 715 -13.68 -36.15 -19.18
CA VAL A 715 -14.45 -36.06 -20.43
C VAL A 715 -13.63 -36.56 -21.63
N LEU A 716 -12.33 -36.26 -21.69
CA LEU A 716 -11.44 -36.80 -22.73
C LEU A 716 -11.33 -38.33 -22.67
N ARG A 717 -11.38 -38.94 -21.48
CA ARG A 717 -11.42 -40.41 -21.34
C ARG A 717 -12.73 -41.01 -21.85
N GLU A 718 -13.83 -40.32 -21.60
CA GLU A 718 -15.18 -40.77 -21.97
C GLU A 718 -15.50 -40.51 -23.45
N GLN A 719 -14.85 -39.53 -24.08
CA GLN A 719 -15.14 -39.07 -25.45
C GLN A 719 -13.89 -39.07 -26.34
N PRO A 720 -13.61 -40.17 -27.07
CA PRO A 720 -12.42 -40.29 -27.93
C PRO A 720 -12.32 -39.25 -29.07
N ALA A 721 -13.43 -38.60 -29.42
CA ALA A 721 -13.50 -37.54 -30.42
C ALA A 721 -13.26 -36.13 -29.84
N ALA A 722 -13.15 -35.98 -28.52
CA ALA A 722 -12.87 -34.71 -27.89
C ALA A 722 -11.36 -34.39 -27.95
N ARG A 723 -11.02 -33.12 -28.15
CA ARG A 723 -9.64 -32.63 -28.12
C ARG A 723 -9.52 -31.45 -27.18
N LEU A 724 -8.45 -31.43 -26.38
CA LEU A 724 -8.10 -30.26 -25.58
C LEU A 724 -7.08 -29.42 -26.38
N VAL A 725 -7.45 -28.19 -26.69
CA VAL A 725 -6.60 -27.25 -27.43
C VAL A 725 -5.86 -26.35 -26.45
N LEU A 726 -4.54 -26.42 -26.44
CA LEU A 726 -3.64 -25.63 -25.57
C LEU A 726 -2.57 -24.90 -26.39
N PHE A 727 -2.04 -23.82 -25.83
CA PHE A 727 -1.02 -23.00 -26.47
C PHE A 727 0.35 -23.23 -25.84
N ARG A 728 1.38 -23.42 -26.67
CA ARG A 728 2.75 -23.65 -26.20
C ARG A 728 3.26 -22.48 -25.36
N GLY A 729 3.82 -22.79 -24.20
CA GLY A 729 4.29 -21.78 -23.23
C GLY A 729 3.16 -21.07 -22.49
N GLY A 730 1.90 -21.52 -22.61
CA GLY A 730 0.76 -21.01 -21.83
C GLY A 730 0.44 -21.86 -20.59
N ILE A 731 0.59 -23.18 -20.69
CA ILE A 731 0.34 -24.15 -19.61
C ILE A 731 1.42 -25.25 -19.65
N ASP A 732 1.93 -25.64 -18.48
CA ASP A 732 2.76 -26.83 -18.32
C ASP A 732 1.88 -28.00 -17.91
N VAL A 733 1.65 -28.91 -18.85
CA VAL A 733 0.83 -30.11 -18.65
C VAL A 733 1.45 -31.08 -17.64
N GLY A 734 2.76 -30.99 -17.37
CA GLY A 734 3.44 -31.82 -16.37
C GLY A 734 2.99 -31.55 -14.94
N GLU A 735 2.35 -30.41 -14.66
CA GLU A 735 1.73 -30.13 -13.35
C GLU A 735 0.35 -30.81 -13.19
N PHE A 736 -0.17 -31.48 -14.22
CA PHE A 736 -1.51 -32.11 -14.24
C PHE A 736 -1.44 -33.62 -14.59
N PRO A 737 -1.05 -34.49 -13.63
CA PRO A 737 -0.86 -35.93 -13.88
C PRO A 737 -2.08 -36.63 -14.48
N GLU A 738 -3.29 -36.12 -14.23
CA GLU A 738 -4.53 -36.62 -14.81
C GLU A 738 -4.58 -36.54 -16.36
N LEU A 739 -3.74 -35.69 -16.97
CA LEU A 739 -3.63 -35.51 -18.43
C LEU A 739 -2.49 -36.34 -19.07
N ASP A 740 -1.59 -36.95 -18.30
CA ASP A 740 -0.39 -37.62 -18.82
C ASP A 740 -0.70 -38.70 -19.88
N ARG A 741 -1.74 -39.50 -19.63
CA ARG A 741 -2.18 -40.58 -20.55
C ARG A 741 -3.08 -40.10 -21.69
N LEU A 742 -3.38 -38.80 -21.73
CA LEU A 742 -4.30 -38.18 -22.69
C LEU A 742 -3.59 -37.24 -23.65
N THR A 743 -2.25 -37.21 -23.66
CA THR A 743 -1.43 -36.38 -24.55
C THR A 743 -1.77 -36.53 -26.03
N GLY A 744 -2.21 -37.72 -26.48
CA GLY A 744 -2.70 -37.95 -27.84
C GLY A 744 -4.03 -37.25 -28.20
N GLN A 745 -4.75 -36.74 -27.20
CA GLN A 745 -5.96 -35.93 -27.35
C GLN A 745 -5.72 -34.45 -27.09
N ILE A 746 -4.47 -34.03 -26.87
CA ILE A 746 -4.10 -32.62 -26.71
C ILE A 746 -3.61 -32.09 -28.07
N GLU A 747 -4.29 -31.06 -28.58
CA GLU A 747 -3.91 -30.32 -29.78
C GLU A 747 -3.11 -29.07 -29.37
N TRP A 748 -1.83 -29.04 -29.73
CA TRP A 748 -0.96 -27.90 -29.42
C TRP A 748 -1.00 -26.84 -30.51
N ARG A 749 -1.18 -25.59 -30.10
CA ARG A 749 -1.14 -24.39 -30.93
C ARG A 749 0.03 -23.51 -30.54
N GLU A 750 0.53 -22.75 -31.50
CA GLU A 750 1.53 -21.71 -31.24
C GLU A 750 0.84 -20.43 -30.77
N ARG A 751 1.51 -19.63 -29.94
CA ARG A 751 1.01 -18.30 -29.56
C ARG A 751 0.94 -17.39 -30.78
N VAL A 752 -0.10 -16.58 -30.84
CA VAL A 752 -0.33 -15.63 -31.93
C VAL A 752 -0.47 -14.21 -31.36
N PRO A 753 -0.18 -13.16 -32.16
CA PRO A 753 -0.55 -11.80 -31.82
C PRO A 753 -2.06 -11.68 -31.55
N VAL A 754 -2.46 -10.75 -30.69
CA VAL A 754 -3.86 -10.59 -30.24
C VAL A 754 -4.82 -10.34 -31.42
N GLU A 755 -4.35 -9.70 -32.49
CA GLU A 755 -5.12 -9.43 -33.72
C GLU A 755 -5.57 -10.71 -34.45
N ARG A 756 -4.82 -11.80 -34.25
CA ARG A 756 -5.08 -13.11 -34.85
C ARG A 756 -5.76 -14.07 -33.89
N LEU A 757 -5.91 -13.71 -32.63
CA LEU A 757 -6.60 -14.51 -31.62
C LEU A 757 -8.03 -14.91 -32.03
N PRO A 758 -8.82 -14.08 -32.74
CA PRO A 758 -10.14 -14.49 -33.23
C PRO A 758 -10.11 -15.72 -34.16
N GLU A 759 -9.04 -15.91 -34.94
CA GLU A 759 -8.88 -17.07 -35.81
C GLU A 759 -8.72 -18.36 -35.00
N GLU A 760 -8.06 -18.28 -33.84
CA GLU A 760 -7.83 -19.42 -32.96
C GLU A 760 -9.08 -19.72 -32.12
N TYR A 761 -9.79 -18.70 -31.61
CA TYR A 761 -11.10 -18.91 -30.99
C TYR A 761 -12.08 -19.59 -31.95
N ALA A 762 -12.12 -19.16 -33.21
CA ALA A 762 -12.99 -19.75 -34.22
C ALA A 762 -12.68 -21.23 -34.49
N ARG A 763 -11.55 -21.81 -34.05
CA ARG A 763 -11.23 -23.25 -34.14
C ARG A 763 -11.82 -24.10 -33.02
N LEU A 764 -12.33 -23.48 -31.96
CA LEU A 764 -12.85 -24.16 -30.78
C LEU A 764 -14.34 -24.47 -30.92
N ASP A 765 -14.82 -25.58 -30.39
CA ASP A 765 -16.26 -25.86 -30.27
C ASP A 765 -16.80 -25.43 -28.91
N ILE A 766 -15.92 -25.43 -27.89
CA ILE A 766 -16.22 -25.04 -26.52
C ILE A 766 -15.00 -24.29 -26.00
N ASN A 767 -15.21 -23.12 -25.41
CA ASN A 767 -14.19 -22.39 -24.67
C ASN A 767 -14.35 -22.64 -23.17
N ILE A 768 -13.24 -22.75 -22.44
CA ILE A 768 -13.26 -22.77 -20.98
C ILE A 768 -12.53 -21.56 -20.40
N ALA A 769 -13.09 -20.98 -19.35
CA ALA A 769 -12.51 -19.85 -18.62
C ALA A 769 -12.44 -20.16 -17.11
N PRO A 770 -11.65 -21.17 -16.70
CA PRO A 770 -11.50 -21.51 -15.30
C PRO A 770 -10.66 -20.44 -14.56
N LEU A 771 -11.03 -20.20 -13.32
CA LEU A 771 -10.37 -19.33 -12.34
C LEU A 771 -10.44 -19.99 -10.96
N GLU A 772 -9.41 -19.77 -10.14
CA GLU A 772 -9.37 -20.24 -8.75
C GLU A 772 -10.52 -19.64 -7.91
N ALA A 773 -11.34 -20.51 -7.31
CA ALA A 773 -12.46 -20.11 -6.45
C ALA A 773 -11.97 -19.47 -5.15
N ALA A 774 -12.75 -18.52 -4.61
CA ALA A 774 -12.43 -17.80 -3.37
C ALA A 774 -11.07 -17.09 -3.35
N ASN A 775 -10.44 -16.87 -4.50
CA ASN A 775 -9.24 -16.07 -4.64
C ASN A 775 -9.62 -14.62 -4.98
N ARG A 776 -9.31 -13.69 -4.08
CA ARG A 776 -9.60 -12.25 -4.22
C ARG A 776 -9.00 -11.61 -5.47
N TYR A 777 -7.82 -12.08 -5.92
CA TYR A 777 -7.22 -11.62 -7.18
C TYR A 777 -8.02 -12.13 -8.39
N CYS A 778 -8.47 -13.38 -8.37
CA CYS A 778 -9.28 -13.95 -9.45
C CYS A 778 -10.69 -13.36 -9.53
N GLU A 779 -11.32 -13.03 -8.40
CA GLU A 779 -12.62 -12.34 -8.37
C GLU A 779 -12.59 -10.96 -9.05
N ALA A 780 -11.42 -10.33 -9.16
CA ALA A 780 -11.24 -9.04 -9.83
C ALA A 780 -10.97 -9.15 -11.34
N LYS A 781 -10.67 -10.35 -11.87
CA LYS A 781 -10.36 -10.57 -13.28
C LYS A 781 -11.58 -10.33 -14.18
N SER A 782 -11.32 -9.86 -15.39
CA SER A 782 -12.36 -9.55 -16.39
C SER A 782 -12.78 -10.77 -17.25
N GLU A 783 -13.85 -10.56 -17.99
CA GLU A 783 -14.60 -11.55 -18.77
C GLU A 783 -14.05 -11.72 -20.20
N LEU A 784 -12.79 -11.33 -20.46
CA LEU A 784 -12.15 -11.36 -21.79
C LEU A 784 -12.42 -12.67 -22.54
N LYS A 785 -12.13 -13.81 -21.89
CA LYS A 785 -12.25 -15.14 -22.49
C LYS A 785 -13.69 -15.48 -22.89
N PHE A 786 -14.70 -14.88 -22.26
CA PHE A 786 -16.10 -15.10 -22.61
C PHE A 786 -16.48 -14.34 -23.87
N PHE A 787 -16.24 -13.02 -23.91
CA PHE A 787 -16.71 -12.24 -25.06
C PHE A 787 -15.88 -12.49 -26.33
N GLU A 788 -14.60 -12.81 -26.20
CA GLU A 788 -13.75 -13.14 -27.37
C GLU A 788 -14.19 -14.45 -28.03
N ALA A 789 -14.54 -15.45 -27.23
CA ALA A 789 -15.12 -16.70 -27.72
C ALA A 789 -16.49 -16.47 -28.35
N ALA A 790 -17.34 -15.66 -27.72
CA ALA A 790 -18.68 -15.34 -28.23
C ALA A 790 -18.63 -14.63 -29.61
N LEU A 791 -17.68 -13.71 -29.82
CA LEU A 791 -17.46 -13.07 -31.14
C LEU A 791 -17.16 -14.08 -32.24
N ALA A 792 -16.42 -15.14 -31.90
CA ALA A 792 -16.07 -16.22 -32.81
C ALA A 792 -17.14 -17.33 -32.88
N GLY A 793 -18.31 -17.14 -32.27
CA GLY A 793 -19.41 -18.11 -32.26
C GLY A 793 -19.13 -19.36 -31.43
N VAL A 794 -18.42 -19.22 -30.30
CA VAL A 794 -18.05 -20.31 -29.41
C VAL A 794 -18.65 -20.09 -28.01
N PRO A 795 -19.41 -21.07 -27.46
CA PRO A 795 -19.93 -20.98 -26.10
C PRO A 795 -18.82 -21.16 -25.06
N THR A 796 -19.00 -20.58 -23.88
CA THR A 796 -18.02 -20.65 -22.78
C THR A 796 -18.58 -21.33 -21.55
N ILE A 797 -17.76 -22.16 -20.91
CA ILE A 797 -17.95 -22.62 -19.53
C ILE A 797 -16.94 -21.87 -18.65
N ALA A 798 -17.38 -21.19 -17.60
CA ALA A 798 -16.52 -20.35 -16.77
C ALA A 798 -16.66 -20.66 -15.28
N SER A 799 -15.62 -20.35 -14.49
CA SER A 799 -15.77 -20.28 -13.03
C SER A 799 -16.75 -19.16 -12.65
N PRO A 800 -17.52 -19.30 -11.56
CA PRO A 800 -18.54 -18.33 -11.17
C PRO A 800 -17.96 -17.13 -10.40
N SER A 801 -16.95 -16.46 -10.94
CA SER A 801 -16.52 -15.16 -10.39
C SER A 801 -17.63 -14.12 -10.60
N GLU A 802 -17.66 -13.06 -9.79
CA GLU A 802 -18.66 -11.98 -9.94
C GLU A 802 -18.75 -11.44 -11.39
N PRO A 803 -17.63 -11.13 -12.07
CA PRO A 803 -17.65 -10.67 -13.46
C PRO A 803 -18.30 -11.67 -14.43
N PHE A 804 -18.01 -12.98 -14.29
CA PHE A 804 -18.65 -14.00 -15.13
C PHE A 804 -20.13 -14.21 -14.81
N ARG A 805 -20.55 -14.09 -13.53
CA ARG A 805 -21.98 -14.14 -13.17
C ARG A 805 -22.78 -13.00 -13.76
N ASP A 806 -22.18 -11.82 -13.87
CA ASP A 806 -22.82 -10.65 -14.49
C ASP A 806 -22.89 -10.78 -16.01
N ALA A 807 -21.93 -11.46 -16.63
CA ALA A 807 -21.83 -11.62 -18.08
C ALA A 807 -22.57 -12.84 -18.65
N ILE A 808 -22.69 -13.93 -17.88
CA ILE A 808 -23.21 -15.22 -18.35
C ILE A 808 -24.56 -15.51 -17.70
N ARG A 809 -25.60 -15.65 -18.54
CA ARG A 809 -26.86 -16.29 -18.14
C ARG A 809 -26.68 -17.80 -18.27
N ASP A 810 -26.55 -18.45 -17.12
CA ASP A 810 -26.29 -19.88 -17.01
C ASP A 810 -27.33 -20.71 -17.79
N GLY A 811 -26.86 -21.61 -18.65
CA GLY A 811 -27.68 -22.43 -19.54
C GLY A 811 -28.18 -21.74 -20.81
N GLU A 812 -28.07 -20.42 -20.91
CA GLU A 812 -28.52 -19.65 -22.09
C GLU A 812 -27.38 -19.11 -22.93
N THR A 813 -26.41 -18.40 -22.33
CA THR A 813 -25.28 -17.77 -23.04
C THR A 813 -23.94 -18.42 -22.72
N GLY A 814 -23.92 -19.34 -21.76
CA GLY A 814 -22.74 -20.05 -21.28
C GLY A 814 -23.14 -20.94 -20.11
N PHE A 815 -22.16 -21.60 -19.52
CA PHE A 815 -22.32 -22.30 -18.25
C PHE A 815 -21.40 -21.73 -17.18
N LEU A 816 -21.86 -21.72 -15.95
CA LEU A 816 -21.08 -21.41 -14.76
C LEU A 816 -20.85 -22.69 -13.97
N ALA A 817 -19.58 -23.00 -13.65
CA ALA A 817 -19.19 -24.22 -12.97
C ALA A 817 -18.26 -23.94 -11.78
N ALA A 818 -18.75 -24.21 -10.57
CA ALA A 818 -18.05 -24.02 -9.30
C ALA A 818 -17.28 -25.27 -8.85
N SER A 819 -17.74 -26.45 -9.24
CA SER A 819 -17.18 -27.74 -8.83
C SER A 819 -16.75 -28.60 -10.03
N GLU A 820 -15.87 -29.56 -9.79
CA GLU A 820 -15.39 -30.48 -10.83
C GLU A 820 -16.55 -31.24 -11.50
N ASP A 821 -17.58 -31.62 -10.73
CA ASP A 821 -18.78 -32.28 -11.27
C ASP A 821 -19.60 -31.36 -12.19
N GLU A 822 -19.75 -30.08 -11.82
CA GLU A 822 -20.45 -29.10 -12.67
C GLU A 822 -19.69 -28.83 -13.97
N TRP A 823 -18.35 -28.73 -13.90
CA TRP A 823 -17.50 -28.63 -15.09
C TRP A 823 -17.70 -29.84 -16.01
N ARG A 824 -17.69 -31.04 -15.43
CA ARG A 824 -17.89 -32.29 -16.19
C ARG A 824 -19.26 -32.33 -16.87
N VAL A 825 -20.32 -32.04 -16.12
CA VAL A 825 -21.71 -32.06 -16.63
C VAL A 825 -21.87 -31.04 -17.75
N SER A 826 -21.38 -29.82 -17.58
CA SER A 826 -21.45 -28.75 -18.58
C SER A 826 -20.69 -29.12 -19.86
N LEU A 827 -19.48 -29.66 -19.72
CA LEU A 827 -18.68 -30.16 -20.85
C LEU A 827 -19.40 -31.29 -21.59
N ALA A 828 -19.91 -32.29 -20.88
CA ALA A 828 -20.63 -33.43 -21.47
C ALA A 828 -21.89 -32.98 -22.22
N GLN A 829 -22.66 -32.04 -21.66
CA GLN A 829 -23.84 -31.47 -22.31
C GLN A 829 -23.48 -30.76 -23.62
N LEU A 830 -22.47 -29.88 -23.59
CA LEU A 830 -22.06 -29.18 -24.79
C LEU A 830 -21.47 -30.13 -25.82
N ILE A 831 -20.64 -31.11 -25.45
CA ILE A 831 -20.07 -32.09 -26.40
C ILE A 831 -21.17 -32.91 -27.07
N GLY A 832 -22.12 -33.43 -26.29
CA GLY A 832 -23.20 -34.28 -26.76
C GLY A 832 -24.31 -33.56 -27.54
N ASN A 833 -24.39 -32.23 -27.47
CA ASN A 833 -25.50 -31.46 -28.06
C ASN A 833 -25.03 -30.29 -28.94
N PRO A 834 -24.77 -30.52 -30.24
CA PRO A 834 -24.36 -29.46 -31.18
C PRO A 834 -25.37 -28.31 -31.31
N GLU A 835 -26.67 -28.60 -31.19
CA GLU A 835 -27.72 -27.57 -31.28
C GLU A 835 -27.72 -26.67 -30.06
N LEU A 836 -27.49 -27.22 -28.86
CA LEU A 836 -27.28 -26.41 -27.65
C LEU A 836 -26.05 -25.51 -27.80
N ARG A 837 -24.92 -26.05 -28.31
CA ARG A 837 -23.71 -25.24 -28.53
C ARG A 837 -23.99 -24.04 -29.44
N ARG A 838 -24.68 -24.27 -30.57
CA ARG A 838 -25.02 -23.22 -31.54
C ARG A 838 -25.92 -22.15 -30.93
N ARG A 839 -27.06 -22.55 -30.34
CA ARG A 839 -28.00 -21.61 -29.71
C ARG A 839 -27.36 -20.79 -28.60
N MET A 840 -26.51 -21.42 -27.79
CA MET A 840 -25.78 -20.75 -26.71
C MET A 840 -24.76 -19.74 -27.24
N ALA A 841 -23.98 -20.12 -28.26
CA ALA A 841 -23.04 -19.23 -28.91
C ALA A 841 -23.72 -18.02 -29.55
N ASP A 842 -24.86 -18.22 -30.23
CA ASP A 842 -25.62 -17.13 -30.87
C ASP A 842 -26.20 -16.16 -29.83
N ALA A 843 -26.71 -16.68 -28.71
CA ALA A 843 -27.19 -15.87 -27.60
C ALA A 843 -26.06 -15.08 -26.95
N ALA A 844 -24.89 -15.70 -26.73
CA ALA A 844 -23.70 -15.03 -26.21
C ALA A 844 -23.20 -13.93 -27.16
N TYR A 845 -23.06 -14.24 -28.46
CA TYR A 845 -22.63 -13.28 -29.47
C TYR A 845 -23.50 -12.04 -29.46
N ARG A 846 -24.83 -12.21 -29.43
CA ARG A 846 -25.77 -11.10 -29.39
C ARG A 846 -25.51 -10.20 -28.18
N ASP A 847 -25.38 -10.75 -26.99
CA ASP A 847 -25.24 -9.94 -25.78
C ASP A 847 -23.93 -9.17 -25.75
N VAL A 848 -22.84 -9.80 -26.20
CA VAL A 848 -21.51 -9.17 -26.16
C VAL A 848 -21.40 -7.99 -27.12
N LEU A 849 -22.21 -7.95 -28.19
CA LEU A 849 -22.24 -6.81 -29.13
C LEU A 849 -22.56 -5.49 -28.44
N TRP A 850 -23.45 -5.48 -27.43
CA TRP A 850 -23.69 -4.28 -26.63
C TRP A 850 -22.78 -4.21 -25.41
N LEU A 851 -22.68 -5.30 -24.64
CA LEU A 851 -21.99 -5.27 -23.34
C LEU A 851 -20.50 -4.88 -23.46
N TYR A 852 -19.84 -5.34 -24.52
CA TYR A 852 -18.39 -5.18 -24.73
C TYR A 852 -18.05 -4.51 -26.08
N GLY A 853 -19.07 -4.07 -26.83
CA GLY A 853 -18.90 -3.42 -28.12
C GLY A 853 -18.46 -1.95 -28.04
N PRO A 854 -18.00 -1.39 -29.17
CA PRO A 854 -17.51 -0.01 -29.24
C PRO A 854 -18.59 1.04 -28.94
N GLU A 855 -19.86 0.78 -29.23
CA GLU A 855 -20.98 1.70 -29.02
C GLU A 855 -21.20 2.00 -27.52
N ARG A 856 -21.27 0.96 -26.69
CA ARG A 856 -21.43 1.12 -25.25
C ARG A 856 -20.19 1.76 -24.63
N ARG A 857 -18.99 1.35 -25.06
CA ARG A 857 -17.73 1.96 -24.61
C ARG A 857 -17.70 3.46 -24.88
N ARG A 858 -18.03 3.88 -26.11
CA ARG A 858 -18.12 5.30 -26.48
C ARG A 858 -19.08 6.04 -25.55
N SER A 859 -20.24 5.46 -25.29
CA SER A 859 -21.22 6.04 -24.37
C SER A 859 -20.63 6.22 -22.95
N LEU A 860 -20.00 5.20 -22.38
CA LEU A 860 -19.41 5.26 -21.03
C LEU A 860 -18.23 6.25 -20.95
N VAL A 861 -17.32 6.22 -21.93
CA VAL A 861 -16.15 7.10 -21.97
C VAL A 861 -16.57 8.56 -22.17
N THR A 862 -17.51 8.83 -23.08
CA THR A 862 -18.01 10.19 -23.35
C THR A 862 -18.68 10.77 -22.11
N ARG A 863 -19.47 9.97 -21.38
CA ARG A 863 -20.06 10.35 -20.09
C ARG A 863 -18.98 10.71 -19.08
N LEU A 864 -18.02 9.82 -18.84
CA LEU A 864 -16.92 10.08 -17.91
C LEU A 864 -16.19 11.39 -18.23
N LEU A 865 -15.86 11.62 -19.50
CA LEU A 865 -15.18 12.85 -19.92
C LEU A 865 -16.07 14.10 -19.78
N ASN A 866 -17.38 13.98 -20.02
CA ASN A 866 -18.34 15.06 -19.80
C ASN A 866 -18.50 15.40 -18.32
N GLU A 867 -18.58 14.40 -17.43
CA GLU A 867 -18.58 14.62 -15.98
C GLU A 867 -17.31 15.33 -15.52
N VAL A 868 -16.16 14.90 -16.06
CA VAL A 868 -14.85 15.50 -15.77
C VAL A 868 -14.83 16.97 -16.19
N ARG A 869 -15.41 17.31 -17.35
CA ARG A 869 -15.53 18.67 -17.88
C ARG A 869 -16.60 19.51 -17.16
N ALA A 870 -17.63 18.88 -16.61
CA ALA A 870 -18.78 19.59 -16.06
C ALA A 870 -18.39 20.45 -14.85
N PRO A 871 -18.95 21.66 -14.70
CA PRO A 871 -18.85 22.45 -13.48
C PRO A 871 -19.38 21.65 -12.27
N ALA A 872 -18.77 21.82 -11.09
CA ALA A 872 -19.12 21.06 -9.89
C ALA A 872 -20.63 20.95 -9.57
N PRO A 873 -21.46 22.01 -9.74
CA PRO A 873 -22.91 21.91 -9.49
C PRO A 873 -23.63 20.89 -10.38
N LEU A 874 -23.18 20.73 -11.63
CA LEU A 874 -23.82 19.84 -12.62
C LEU A 874 -23.30 18.40 -12.52
N ARG A 875 -22.15 18.18 -11.89
CA ARG A 875 -21.55 16.83 -11.77
C ARG A 875 -22.45 15.87 -11.02
N PHE A 876 -23.10 16.31 -9.94
CA PHE A 876 -24.00 15.45 -9.18
C PHE A 876 -25.25 15.09 -9.97
N ASP A 877 -25.81 16.05 -10.73
CA ASP A 877 -26.98 15.79 -11.56
C ASP A 877 -26.65 14.86 -12.73
N LEU A 878 -25.50 15.05 -13.40
CA LEU A 878 -25.01 14.13 -14.43
C LEU A 878 -24.80 12.72 -13.84
N PHE A 879 -24.06 12.61 -12.73
CA PHE A 879 -23.84 11.34 -12.05
C PHE A 879 -25.16 10.66 -11.67
N ARG A 880 -26.12 11.40 -11.08
CA ARG A 880 -27.42 10.88 -10.66
C ARG A 880 -28.27 10.41 -11.85
N LEU A 881 -28.26 11.15 -12.95
CA LEU A 881 -28.95 10.76 -14.19
C LEU A 881 -28.31 9.51 -14.82
N GLU A 882 -27.02 9.26 -14.56
CA GLU A 882 -26.26 8.17 -15.16
C GLU A 882 -26.28 6.86 -14.35
N MET A 883 -26.45 6.91 -13.02
CA MET A 883 -26.47 5.73 -12.13
C MET A 883 -27.41 4.59 -12.56
N PRO A 884 -28.65 4.83 -13.02
CA PRO A 884 -29.55 3.75 -13.47
C PRO A 884 -29.04 3.01 -14.71
N VAL A 885 -28.22 3.67 -15.53
CA VAL A 885 -27.72 3.14 -16.81
C VAL A 885 -26.46 2.29 -16.61
N GLU A 886 -25.66 2.57 -15.57
CA GLU A 886 -24.51 1.74 -15.19
C GLU A 886 -24.93 0.37 -14.65
N ASN A 887 -26.04 0.30 -13.90
CA ASN A 887 -26.53 -0.94 -13.27
C ASN A 887 -27.26 -1.90 -14.23
N ALA A 888 -27.46 -1.53 -15.49
CA ALA A 888 -28.11 -2.37 -16.50
C ALA A 888 -27.14 -3.40 -17.09
N HIS A 889 -26.70 -4.36 -16.27
CA HIS A 889 -26.01 -5.57 -16.75
C HIS A 889 -26.97 -6.58 -17.37
N THR A 890 -28.27 -6.44 -17.11
CA THR A 890 -29.32 -7.28 -17.68
C THR A 890 -29.64 -6.85 -19.11
N MET A 891 -29.40 -7.77 -20.05
CA MET A 891 -29.81 -7.59 -21.44
C MET A 891 -31.32 -7.78 -21.57
N PRO A 892 -32.05 -6.84 -22.21
CA PRO A 892 -33.48 -7.02 -22.46
C PRO A 892 -33.68 -8.21 -23.40
N ALA A 893 -34.71 -9.02 -23.12
CA ALA A 893 -35.08 -10.12 -23.99
C ALA A 893 -35.60 -9.56 -25.32
N ILE A 894 -35.11 -10.13 -26.43
CA ILE A 894 -35.56 -9.76 -27.78
C ILE A 894 -36.51 -10.83 -28.28
N ALA A 895 -37.73 -10.43 -28.64
CA ALA A 895 -38.71 -11.33 -29.23
C ALA A 895 -38.37 -11.59 -30.71
N VAL A 896 -37.65 -12.69 -30.95
CA VAL A 896 -37.32 -13.20 -32.29
C VAL A 896 -38.22 -14.40 -32.62
N PRO A 897 -39.05 -14.34 -33.67
CA PRO A 897 -39.89 -15.47 -34.07
C PRO A 897 -39.06 -16.58 -34.73
N GLU A 898 -39.56 -17.82 -34.67
CA GLU A 898 -38.95 -18.92 -35.42
C GLU A 898 -39.17 -18.74 -36.93
N THR A 899 -38.08 -18.86 -37.68
CA THR A 899 -38.05 -18.69 -39.13
C THR A 899 -37.56 -19.94 -39.85
N GLU A 900 -38.02 -20.14 -41.09
CA GLU A 900 -37.43 -21.06 -42.06
C GLU A 900 -36.77 -20.30 -43.21
N ILE A 901 -35.70 -20.84 -43.78
CA ILE A 901 -35.00 -20.25 -44.92
C ILE A 901 -35.65 -20.77 -46.22
N LEU A 902 -36.22 -19.87 -47.02
CA LEU A 902 -36.84 -20.21 -48.31
C LEU A 902 -35.87 -20.05 -49.49
N PHE A 903 -34.95 -19.09 -49.38
CA PHE A 903 -33.88 -18.81 -50.34
C PHE A 903 -32.69 -18.21 -49.60
N GLN A 904 -31.48 -18.60 -49.99
CA GLN A 904 -30.26 -17.98 -49.52
C GLN A 904 -29.18 -18.05 -50.61
N SER A 905 -28.47 -16.95 -50.80
CA SER A 905 -27.28 -16.86 -51.64
C SER A 905 -26.23 -16.02 -50.91
N ALA A 906 -24.98 -16.48 -50.89
CA ALA A 906 -23.89 -15.76 -50.25
C ALA A 906 -22.62 -15.89 -51.09
N ARG A 907 -21.90 -14.78 -51.26
CA ARG A 907 -20.63 -14.70 -52.01
C ARG A 907 -19.39 -14.79 -51.13
N GLY A 908 -19.56 -14.75 -49.80
CA GLY A 908 -18.46 -14.87 -48.83
C GLY A 908 -17.57 -13.63 -48.72
N GLY A 909 -18.02 -12.47 -49.20
CA GLY A 909 -17.36 -11.18 -49.00
C GLY A 909 -17.71 -10.54 -47.65
N GLU A 910 -16.99 -9.47 -47.31
CA GLU A 910 -17.29 -8.67 -46.12
C GLU A 910 -18.40 -7.65 -46.41
N SER A 911 -19.36 -7.54 -45.49
CA SER A 911 -20.46 -6.57 -45.55
C SER A 911 -20.60 -5.86 -44.21
N ARG A 912 -20.79 -4.53 -44.25
CA ARG A 912 -21.07 -3.71 -43.05
C ARG A 912 -22.56 -3.40 -42.88
N VAL A 913 -23.35 -3.52 -43.93
CA VAL A 913 -24.75 -3.05 -43.99
C VAL A 913 -25.66 -4.17 -44.46
N SER A 914 -26.79 -4.37 -43.78
CA SER A 914 -27.92 -5.16 -44.30
C SER A 914 -29.16 -4.31 -44.49
N VAL A 915 -29.80 -4.41 -45.66
CA VAL A 915 -31.18 -3.94 -45.82
C VAL A 915 -32.11 -5.05 -45.32
N VAL A 916 -32.95 -4.72 -44.35
CA VAL A 916 -33.91 -5.67 -43.77
C VAL A 916 -35.33 -5.27 -44.15
N MET A 917 -36.08 -6.22 -44.70
CA MET A 917 -37.41 -5.97 -45.27
C MET A 917 -38.45 -6.94 -44.68
N PRO A 918 -39.38 -6.45 -43.84
CA PRO A 918 -40.55 -7.23 -43.45
C PRO A 918 -41.54 -7.29 -44.62
N LEU A 919 -42.13 -8.46 -44.87
CA LEU A 919 -43.02 -8.68 -46.02
C LEU A 919 -44.33 -9.33 -45.58
N TYR A 920 -45.45 -8.67 -45.83
CA TYR A 920 -46.79 -9.24 -45.63
C TYR A 920 -47.80 -8.61 -46.59
N ASN A 921 -48.24 -9.35 -47.60
CA ASN A 921 -49.28 -8.92 -48.56
C ASN A 921 -48.97 -7.67 -49.41
N TYR A 922 -47.76 -7.59 -49.98
CA TYR A 922 -47.29 -6.46 -50.81
C TYR A 922 -46.81 -6.88 -52.21
N ALA A 923 -47.32 -7.97 -52.79
CA ALA A 923 -46.82 -8.53 -54.05
C ALA A 923 -46.74 -7.51 -55.20
N ALA A 924 -47.69 -6.56 -55.27
CA ALA A 924 -47.78 -5.57 -56.33
C ALA A 924 -46.79 -4.40 -56.19
N LEU A 925 -46.31 -4.08 -54.98
CA LEU A 925 -45.44 -2.93 -54.71
C LEU A 925 -43.98 -3.34 -54.48
N LEU A 926 -43.75 -4.59 -54.08
CA LEU A 926 -42.44 -5.12 -53.70
C LEU A 926 -41.35 -4.92 -54.78
N GLY A 927 -41.69 -5.04 -56.06
CA GLY A 927 -40.71 -4.89 -57.15
C GLY A 927 -40.02 -3.53 -57.18
N GLU A 928 -40.77 -2.42 -56.98
CA GLU A 928 -40.18 -1.08 -56.99
C GLU A 928 -39.24 -0.86 -55.80
N ALA A 929 -39.62 -1.37 -54.63
CA ALA A 929 -38.81 -1.32 -53.43
C ALA A 929 -37.49 -2.07 -53.61
N LEU A 930 -37.54 -3.32 -54.10
CA LEU A 930 -36.34 -4.14 -54.36
C LEU A 930 -35.43 -3.53 -55.42
N ASP A 931 -35.99 -2.98 -56.49
CA ASP A 931 -35.19 -2.29 -57.52
C ASP A 931 -34.51 -1.02 -56.97
N SER A 932 -35.11 -0.35 -55.98
CA SER A 932 -34.47 0.79 -55.31
C SER A 932 -33.26 0.39 -54.46
N VAL A 933 -33.32 -0.81 -53.86
CA VAL A 933 -32.20 -1.42 -53.13
C VAL A 933 -31.10 -1.84 -54.11
N LEU A 934 -31.46 -2.45 -55.24
CA LEU A 934 -30.50 -2.85 -56.28
C LEU A 934 -29.69 -1.66 -56.85
N ARG A 935 -30.31 -0.49 -56.92
CA ARG A 935 -29.69 0.74 -57.45
C ARG A 935 -28.73 1.43 -56.48
N GLN A 936 -28.51 0.92 -55.27
CA GLN A 936 -27.61 1.56 -54.30
C GLN A 936 -26.17 1.66 -54.85
N THR A 937 -25.50 2.77 -54.55
CA THR A 937 -24.09 3.04 -54.91
C THR A 937 -23.14 2.22 -54.05
N LEU A 938 -23.48 2.02 -52.78
CA LEU A 938 -22.80 1.10 -51.89
C LEU A 938 -22.89 -0.32 -52.48
N ARG A 939 -21.73 -0.97 -52.67
CA ARG A 939 -21.65 -2.36 -53.17
C ARG A 939 -21.29 -3.32 -52.04
N GLY A 940 -21.65 -4.59 -52.21
CA GLY A 940 -21.29 -5.65 -51.26
C GLY A 940 -22.04 -5.57 -49.92
N PHE A 941 -23.25 -5.00 -49.90
CA PHE A 941 -24.15 -5.05 -48.75
C PHE A 941 -25.08 -6.27 -48.83
N ASP A 942 -25.77 -6.57 -47.72
CA ASP A 942 -26.67 -7.73 -47.63
C ASP A 942 -28.14 -7.33 -47.76
N LEU A 943 -28.99 -8.26 -48.20
CA LEU A 943 -30.46 -8.10 -48.24
C LEU A 943 -31.15 -9.26 -47.52
N VAL A 944 -31.96 -8.96 -46.51
CA VAL A 944 -32.72 -9.95 -45.75
C VAL A 944 -34.20 -9.62 -45.82
N ILE A 945 -34.97 -10.47 -46.49
CA ILE A 945 -36.43 -10.36 -46.60
C ILE A 945 -37.07 -11.40 -45.69
N VAL A 946 -38.07 -11.02 -44.90
CA VAL A 946 -38.80 -11.95 -44.02
C VAL A 946 -40.28 -11.89 -44.31
N ASP A 947 -40.82 -12.96 -44.91
CA ASP A 947 -42.24 -13.16 -45.15
C ASP A 947 -42.97 -13.54 -43.85
N ASP A 948 -43.92 -12.71 -43.43
CA ASP A 948 -44.72 -12.91 -42.21
C ASP A 948 -46.00 -13.72 -42.46
N CYS A 949 -45.85 -14.82 -43.21
CA CYS A 949 -46.94 -15.66 -43.71
C CYS A 949 -47.92 -14.92 -44.63
N SER A 950 -47.43 -14.26 -45.68
CA SER A 950 -48.30 -13.58 -46.67
C SER A 950 -49.36 -14.54 -47.22
N THR A 951 -50.56 -14.01 -47.40
CA THR A 951 -51.71 -14.70 -48.02
C THR A 951 -51.82 -14.43 -49.52
N ASP A 952 -51.09 -13.44 -50.04
CA ASP A 952 -50.91 -13.20 -51.48
C ASP A 952 -49.61 -13.85 -52.02
N ASP A 953 -49.22 -13.53 -53.26
CA ASP A 953 -48.01 -14.07 -53.90
C ASP A 953 -46.70 -13.32 -53.53
N SER A 954 -46.68 -12.57 -52.42
CA SER A 954 -45.50 -11.78 -52.03
C SER A 954 -44.21 -12.60 -51.93
N ALA A 955 -44.29 -13.78 -51.31
CA ALA A 955 -43.14 -14.66 -51.17
C ALA A 955 -42.64 -15.22 -52.52
N GLY A 956 -43.55 -15.48 -53.46
CA GLY A 956 -43.23 -15.90 -54.82
C GLY A 956 -42.51 -14.79 -55.59
N VAL A 957 -43.03 -13.56 -55.52
CA VAL A 957 -42.40 -12.38 -56.13
C VAL A 957 -41.01 -12.12 -55.55
N ALA A 958 -40.86 -12.16 -54.22
CA ALA A 958 -39.57 -11.97 -53.55
C ALA A 958 -38.55 -13.03 -54.01
N ARG A 959 -38.95 -14.30 -54.02
CA ARG A 959 -38.09 -15.41 -54.46
C ARG A 959 -37.67 -15.25 -55.92
N GLY A 960 -38.63 -14.99 -56.82
CA GLY A 960 -38.34 -14.85 -58.26
C GLY A 960 -37.47 -13.64 -58.57
N TRP A 961 -37.54 -12.57 -57.78
CA TRP A 961 -36.64 -11.43 -57.88
C TRP A 961 -35.23 -11.78 -57.37
N LEU A 962 -35.13 -12.42 -56.20
CA LEU A 962 -33.86 -12.85 -55.62
C LEU A 962 -33.10 -13.84 -56.50
N GLU A 963 -33.78 -14.80 -57.13
CA GLU A 963 -33.17 -15.76 -58.07
C GLU A 963 -32.48 -15.06 -59.26
N LYS A 964 -32.94 -13.87 -59.65
CA LYS A 964 -32.35 -13.06 -60.74
C LYS A 964 -31.24 -12.13 -60.28
N HIS A 965 -31.35 -11.60 -59.06
CA HIS A 965 -30.54 -10.45 -58.62
C HIS A 965 -29.67 -10.71 -57.39
N ALA A 966 -29.75 -11.88 -56.74
CA ALA A 966 -28.99 -12.19 -55.53
C ALA A 966 -27.46 -12.05 -55.70
N GLY A 967 -26.97 -12.17 -56.94
CA GLY A 967 -25.57 -11.88 -57.26
C GLY A 967 -25.15 -10.44 -56.98
N GLU A 968 -26.04 -9.46 -56.98
CA GLU A 968 -25.62 -8.07 -56.77
C GLU A 968 -25.34 -7.75 -55.28
N PHE A 969 -25.65 -8.69 -54.40
CA PHE A 969 -25.47 -8.58 -52.95
C PHE A 969 -24.31 -9.46 -52.46
N ASN A 970 -23.77 -9.12 -51.29
CA ASN A 970 -22.84 -10.00 -50.60
C ASN A 970 -23.56 -11.24 -50.05
N MET A 971 -24.68 -11.04 -49.38
CA MET A 971 -25.63 -12.07 -49.01
C MET A 971 -27.05 -11.62 -49.28
N ALA A 972 -27.88 -12.51 -49.83
CA ALA A 972 -29.31 -12.27 -50.00
C ALA A 972 -30.11 -13.47 -49.47
N ALA A 973 -31.10 -13.22 -48.61
CA ALA A 973 -31.92 -14.25 -48.00
C ALA A 973 -33.41 -13.89 -48.00
N LEU A 974 -34.25 -14.90 -48.24
CA LEU A 974 -35.68 -14.88 -47.97
C LEU A 974 -35.98 -15.89 -46.87
N LEU A 975 -36.47 -15.37 -45.75
CA LEU A 975 -36.97 -16.15 -44.63
C LEU A 975 -38.49 -16.12 -44.60
N ARG A 976 -39.09 -17.08 -43.90
CA ARG A 976 -40.51 -17.07 -43.56
C ARG A 976 -40.69 -17.34 -42.07
N ASN A 977 -41.50 -16.52 -41.41
CA ASN A 977 -41.93 -16.81 -40.05
C ASN A 977 -42.85 -18.05 -40.05
N ARG A 978 -42.76 -18.90 -39.01
CA ARG A 978 -43.65 -20.06 -38.87
C ARG A 978 -45.11 -19.70 -38.58
N ARG A 979 -45.35 -18.48 -38.12
CA ARG A 979 -46.68 -17.89 -37.88
C ARG A 979 -46.60 -16.38 -38.09
N ASN A 980 -47.72 -15.77 -38.46
CA ASN A 980 -47.84 -14.33 -38.56
C ASN A 980 -47.53 -13.69 -37.18
N SER A 981 -46.39 -13.00 -37.11
CA SER A 981 -45.74 -12.53 -35.89
C SER A 981 -45.78 -11.01 -35.72
N LYS A 982 -46.33 -10.29 -36.71
CA LYS A 982 -46.48 -8.83 -36.75
C LYS A 982 -45.17 -8.09 -37.03
N LEU A 983 -45.30 -6.85 -37.50
CA LEU A 983 -44.21 -6.04 -38.07
C LEU A 983 -42.96 -5.98 -37.19
N GLY A 984 -43.09 -5.57 -35.93
CA GLY A 984 -41.93 -5.42 -35.02
C GLY A 984 -41.15 -6.73 -34.83
N ARG A 985 -41.83 -7.86 -34.63
CA ARG A 985 -41.17 -9.17 -34.47
C ARG A 985 -40.57 -9.68 -35.77
N THR A 986 -41.19 -9.41 -36.91
CA THR A 986 -40.66 -9.73 -38.23
C THR A 986 -39.38 -8.94 -38.53
N ARG A 987 -39.34 -7.65 -38.17
CA ARG A 987 -38.11 -6.84 -38.21
C ARG A 987 -37.04 -7.44 -37.31
N ASN A 988 -37.38 -7.84 -36.08
CA ASN A 988 -36.42 -8.51 -35.19
C ASN A 988 -35.85 -9.80 -35.79
N ALA A 989 -36.65 -10.60 -36.49
CA ALA A 989 -36.18 -11.80 -37.18
C ALA A 989 -35.14 -11.46 -38.26
N ALA A 990 -35.42 -10.42 -39.05
CA ALA A 990 -34.52 -9.96 -40.11
C ALA A 990 -33.18 -9.44 -39.54
N VAL A 991 -33.25 -8.58 -38.51
CA VAL A 991 -32.05 -8.01 -37.85
C VAL A 991 -31.25 -9.08 -37.11
N HIS A 992 -31.93 -10.06 -36.51
CA HIS A 992 -31.27 -11.19 -35.86
C HIS A 992 -30.43 -11.98 -36.86
N PHE A 993 -31.00 -12.31 -38.03
CA PHE A 993 -30.35 -13.06 -39.09
C PHE A 993 -29.19 -12.29 -39.77
N ALA A 994 -29.32 -10.97 -39.93
CA ALA A 994 -28.28 -10.13 -40.52
C ALA A 994 -27.00 -10.12 -39.67
N ASP A 995 -25.83 -10.51 -40.20
CA ASP A 995 -24.57 -10.55 -39.41
C ASP A 995 -23.76 -9.24 -39.44
N THR A 996 -24.31 -8.20 -40.05
CA THR A 996 -23.65 -6.92 -40.31
C THR A 996 -23.62 -6.00 -39.09
N GLU A 997 -22.77 -4.97 -39.14
CA GLU A 997 -22.67 -3.94 -38.10
C GLU A 997 -23.91 -3.05 -38.07
N LEU A 998 -24.39 -2.69 -39.25
CA LEU A 998 -25.45 -1.73 -39.49
C LEU A 998 -26.60 -2.41 -40.24
N TYR A 999 -27.82 -2.01 -39.95
CA TYR A 999 -28.96 -2.40 -40.78
C TYR A 999 -29.82 -1.19 -41.12
N MET A 1000 -30.48 -1.22 -42.27
CA MET A 1000 -31.52 -0.26 -42.62
C MET A 1000 -32.83 -1.01 -42.84
N ALA A 1001 -33.89 -0.64 -42.13
CA ALA A 1001 -35.20 -1.18 -42.39
C ALA A 1001 -35.80 -0.52 -43.63
N LEU A 1002 -36.42 -1.33 -44.50
CA LEU A 1002 -37.15 -0.83 -45.65
C LEU A 1002 -38.48 -1.57 -45.75
N ASP A 1003 -39.57 -0.82 -45.69
CA ASP A 1003 -40.91 -1.36 -45.91
C ASP A 1003 -41.14 -1.60 -47.41
N PRO A 1004 -41.93 -2.63 -47.80
CA PRO A 1004 -41.99 -3.17 -49.17
C PRO A 1004 -42.73 -2.27 -50.18
N ASP A 1005 -43.26 -1.14 -49.74
CA ASP A 1005 -43.94 -0.11 -50.53
C ASP A 1005 -43.13 1.20 -50.67
N ASN A 1006 -42.03 1.32 -49.93
CA ASN A 1006 -41.12 2.46 -49.91
C ASN A 1006 -39.90 2.25 -50.82
N ALA A 1007 -39.15 3.32 -51.09
CA ALA A 1007 -37.98 3.26 -51.96
C ALA A 1007 -36.83 4.13 -51.48
N LEU A 1008 -35.59 3.65 -51.66
CA LEU A 1008 -34.37 4.40 -51.34
C LEU A 1008 -33.83 5.15 -52.57
N HIS A 1009 -33.23 6.33 -52.36
CA HIS A 1009 -32.38 6.94 -53.39
C HIS A 1009 -31.05 6.20 -53.51
N PRO A 1010 -30.40 6.19 -54.70
CA PRO A 1010 -29.18 5.41 -54.94
C PRO A 1010 -28.04 5.59 -53.93
N ASP A 1011 -27.90 6.76 -53.32
CA ASP A 1011 -26.79 7.10 -52.41
C ASP A 1011 -27.15 7.01 -50.92
N CYS A 1012 -28.35 6.51 -50.59
CA CYS A 1012 -28.88 6.51 -49.24
C CYS A 1012 -28.03 5.73 -48.23
N LEU A 1013 -27.68 4.48 -48.57
CA LEU A 1013 -26.90 3.63 -47.66
C LEU A 1013 -25.52 4.21 -47.36
N GLU A 1014 -24.86 4.75 -48.40
CA GLU A 1014 -23.52 5.34 -48.30
C GLU A 1014 -23.53 6.60 -47.42
N LYS A 1015 -24.50 7.50 -47.62
CA LYS A 1015 -24.66 8.72 -46.81
C LYS A 1015 -24.98 8.43 -45.35
N CYS A 1016 -25.91 7.52 -45.08
CA CYS A 1016 -26.28 7.16 -43.71
C CYS A 1016 -25.10 6.50 -42.98
N MET A 1017 -24.36 5.60 -43.64
CA MET A 1017 -23.16 4.99 -43.06
C MET A 1017 -22.08 6.04 -42.77
N ALA A 1018 -21.83 6.97 -43.70
CA ALA A 1018 -20.87 8.05 -43.50
C ALA A 1018 -21.24 8.95 -42.31
N ALA A 1019 -22.53 9.29 -42.15
CA ALA A 1019 -23.01 10.06 -41.01
C ALA A 1019 -22.80 9.32 -39.67
N LEU A 1020 -23.03 8.00 -39.64
CA LEU A 1020 -22.78 7.16 -38.47
C LEU A 1020 -21.30 7.05 -38.11
N ASP A 1021 -20.41 6.95 -39.10
CA ASP A 1021 -18.97 6.86 -38.89
C ASP A 1021 -18.39 8.21 -38.42
N ALA A 1022 -18.90 9.33 -38.95
CA ALA A 1022 -18.46 10.68 -38.58
C ALA A 1022 -18.96 11.10 -37.19
N THR A 1023 -20.20 10.80 -36.83
CA THR A 1023 -20.79 11.28 -35.56
C THR A 1023 -20.67 10.28 -34.43
N GLY A 1024 -20.51 8.99 -34.75
CA GLY A 1024 -20.60 7.91 -33.80
C GLY A 1024 -22.00 7.66 -33.23
N ALA A 1025 -23.05 8.23 -33.85
CA ALA A 1025 -24.45 8.08 -33.45
C ALA A 1025 -24.93 6.62 -33.44
N ALA A 1026 -26.03 6.37 -32.74
CA ALA A 1026 -26.66 5.03 -32.66
C ALA A 1026 -27.42 4.66 -33.94
N PHE A 1027 -27.98 5.66 -34.61
CA PHE A 1027 -28.68 5.52 -35.88
C PHE A 1027 -28.55 6.80 -36.70
N ALA A 1028 -28.72 6.70 -38.02
CA ALA A 1028 -28.77 7.82 -38.94
C ALA A 1028 -30.07 7.77 -39.75
N TYR A 1029 -30.76 8.91 -39.88
CA TYR A 1029 -32.03 9.00 -40.57
C TYR A 1029 -31.97 10.08 -41.66
N PRO A 1030 -32.43 9.77 -42.88
CA PRO A 1030 -32.45 10.73 -43.97
C PRO A 1030 -33.68 11.63 -43.94
N THR A 1031 -33.60 12.74 -44.67
CA THR A 1031 -34.80 13.42 -45.13
C THR A 1031 -35.54 12.52 -46.12
N VAL A 1032 -36.85 12.37 -45.96
CA VAL A 1032 -37.68 11.44 -46.74
C VAL A 1032 -38.77 12.20 -47.48
N ASP A 1033 -38.86 12.00 -48.80
CA ASP A 1033 -39.92 12.56 -49.63
C ASP A 1033 -41.20 11.71 -49.55
N LEU A 1034 -42.33 12.34 -49.29
CA LEU A 1034 -43.64 11.70 -49.40
C LEU A 1034 -44.11 11.73 -50.86
N PHE A 1035 -44.60 10.60 -51.37
CA PHE A 1035 -45.17 10.49 -52.72
C PHE A 1035 -46.41 9.58 -52.73
N GLY A 1036 -47.19 9.61 -53.82
CA GLY A 1036 -48.46 8.89 -53.92
C GLY A 1036 -49.66 9.84 -53.74
N GLU A 1037 -50.51 9.57 -52.75
CA GLU A 1037 -51.70 10.39 -52.48
C GLU A 1037 -51.38 11.75 -51.81
N ARG A 1038 -50.25 11.84 -51.09
CA ARG A 1038 -49.74 13.06 -50.46
C ARG A 1038 -48.32 13.36 -50.95
N THR A 1039 -47.96 14.63 -50.87
CA THR A 1039 -46.61 15.13 -51.16
C THR A 1039 -46.12 15.95 -49.97
N GLY A 1040 -44.81 15.98 -49.73
CA GLY A 1040 -44.20 16.63 -48.57
C GLY A 1040 -42.87 16.00 -48.19
N GLN A 1041 -42.30 16.39 -47.05
CA GLN A 1041 -41.05 15.83 -46.52
C GLN A 1041 -41.14 15.58 -45.02
N ILE A 1042 -40.46 14.54 -44.54
CA ILE A 1042 -40.25 14.23 -43.11
C ILE A 1042 -38.75 14.04 -42.82
N GLY A 1043 -38.36 13.94 -41.55
CA GLY A 1043 -36.93 13.89 -41.16
C GLY A 1043 -36.21 15.24 -41.24
N LEU A 1044 -36.95 16.34 -41.07
CA LEU A 1044 -36.45 17.71 -41.25
C LEU A 1044 -35.79 18.33 -40.01
N TYR A 1045 -35.98 17.73 -38.84
CA TYR A 1045 -35.45 18.24 -37.57
C TYR A 1045 -34.15 17.52 -37.23
N GLU A 1046 -33.22 18.26 -36.60
CA GLU A 1046 -32.08 17.64 -35.92
C GLU A 1046 -32.57 16.74 -34.79
N TYR A 1047 -31.74 15.76 -34.40
CA TYR A 1047 -32.14 14.83 -33.36
C TYR A 1047 -32.28 15.55 -32.02
N ASP A 1048 -33.53 15.68 -31.60
CA ASP A 1048 -33.93 16.19 -30.30
C ASP A 1048 -35.07 15.30 -29.75
N PRO A 1049 -34.82 14.49 -28.71
CA PRO A 1049 -35.85 13.66 -28.11
C PRO A 1049 -36.94 14.50 -27.42
N ALA A 1050 -36.69 15.77 -27.09
CA ALA A 1050 -37.72 16.66 -26.53
C ALA A 1050 -38.84 16.99 -27.54
N LEU A 1051 -38.63 16.73 -28.83
CA LEU A 1051 -39.65 16.88 -29.87
C LEU A 1051 -40.54 15.64 -30.05
N PHE A 1052 -40.21 14.49 -29.45
CA PHE A 1052 -41.02 13.27 -29.57
C PHE A 1052 -42.47 13.47 -29.08
N PRO A 1053 -42.74 14.10 -27.92
CA PRO A 1053 -44.11 14.43 -27.50
C PRO A 1053 -44.94 15.17 -28.56
N CYS A 1054 -44.29 15.89 -29.48
CA CYS A 1054 -44.95 16.64 -30.54
C CYS A 1054 -45.16 15.82 -31.81
N ALA A 1055 -44.19 14.99 -32.22
CA ALA A 1055 -44.29 14.19 -33.44
C ALA A 1055 -43.27 13.04 -33.49
N ASN A 1056 -43.65 11.92 -34.14
CA ASN A 1056 -42.71 10.94 -34.65
C ASN A 1056 -42.11 11.44 -35.98
N TYR A 1057 -41.06 12.24 -35.91
CA TYR A 1057 -40.43 12.83 -37.10
C TYR A 1057 -39.34 11.95 -37.74
N ILE A 1058 -39.08 10.77 -37.17
CA ILE A 1058 -38.05 9.82 -37.61
C ILE A 1058 -38.72 8.58 -38.15
N ASP A 1059 -38.62 8.37 -39.46
CA ASP A 1059 -39.18 7.21 -40.14
C ASP A 1059 -38.35 5.93 -39.89
N ALA A 1060 -38.98 4.77 -40.10
CA ALA A 1060 -38.33 3.46 -40.01
C ALA A 1060 -37.15 3.29 -40.98
N MET A 1061 -37.08 4.04 -42.09
CA MET A 1061 -35.95 4.07 -43.04
C MET A 1061 -34.70 4.76 -42.48
N ALA A 1062 -34.36 4.47 -41.23
CA ALA A 1062 -33.11 4.84 -40.59
C ALA A 1062 -32.10 3.69 -40.64
N MET A 1063 -30.82 4.01 -40.81
CA MET A 1063 -29.73 3.07 -40.61
C MET A 1063 -29.38 2.98 -39.13
N VAL A 1064 -29.39 1.79 -38.54
CA VAL A 1064 -29.23 1.57 -37.10
C VAL A 1064 -28.04 0.65 -36.84
N ARG A 1065 -27.24 0.96 -35.82
CA ARG A 1065 -26.21 0.05 -35.31
C ARG A 1065 -26.87 -1.16 -34.64
N LYS A 1066 -26.51 -2.38 -35.07
CA LYS A 1066 -27.09 -3.62 -34.53
C LYS A 1066 -26.92 -3.73 -33.00
N ALA A 1067 -25.80 -3.26 -32.46
CA ALA A 1067 -25.55 -3.22 -31.01
C ALA A 1067 -26.56 -2.34 -30.26
N CYS A 1068 -27.02 -1.23 -30.86
CA CYS A 1068 -28.03 -0.35 -30.27
C CYS A 1068 -29.44 -0.96 -30.32
N TRP A 1069 -29.75 -1.73 -31.37
CA TRP A 1069 -30.97 -2.54 -31.42
C TRP A 1069 -31.01 -3.58 -30.30
N ILE A 1070 -29.88 -4.24 -30.02
CA ILE A 1070 -29.72 -5.15 -28.88
C ILE A 1070 -29.91 -4.41 -27.55
N ALA A 1071 -29.28 -3.24 -27.38
CA ALA A 1071 -29.42 -2.41 -26.19
C ALA A 1071 -30.88 -2.05 -25.88
N ALA A 1072 -31.68 -1.81 -26.92
CA ALA A 1072 -33.10 -1.44 -26.85
C ALA A 1072 -34.05 -2.62 -26.65
N GLY A 1073 -33.58 -3.87 -26.70
CA GLY A 1073 -34.45 -5.06 -26.65
C GLY A 1073 -35.19 -5.34 -27.97
N GLY A 1074 -34.68 -4.77 -29.08
CA GLY A 1074 -35.30 -4.83 -30.39
C GLY A 1074 -36.60 -4.03 -30.53
N TYR A 1075 -37.37 -4.29 -31.57
CA TYR A 1075 -38.68 -3.68 -31.80
C TYR A 1075 -39.74 -4.36 -30.93
N SER A 1076 -40.58 -3.56 -30.28
CA SER A 1076 -41.70 -4.05 -29.48
C SER A 1076 -42.87 -4.48 -30.37
N ALA A 1077 -43.78 -5.30 -29.80
CA ALA A 1077 -45.09 -5.53 -30.38
C ALA A 1077 -46.11 -4.63 -29.66
N LEU A 1078 -46.73 -3.72 -30.40
CA LEU A 1078 -47.80 -2.84 -29.91
C LEU A 1078 -49.17 -3.42 -30.30
N ASP A 1079 -50.19 -3.15 -29.50
CA ASP A 1079 -51.58 -3.54 -29.76
C ASP A 1079 -52.42 -2.28 -30.05
N PRO A 1080 -53.01 -2.14 -31.26
CA PRO A 1080 -53.22 -3.14 -32.31
C PRO A 1080 -52.22 -3.12 -33.47
N MET A 1081 -51.09 -2.41 -33.34
CA MET A 1081 -49.90 -2.26 -34.25
C MET A 1081 -49.73 -0.85 -34.83
N GLY A 1082 -48.48 -0.50 -35.21
CA GLY A 1082 -48.20 0.60 -36.15
C GLY A 1082 -47.40 1.81 -35.70
N TRP A 1083 -46.77 1.78 -34.52
CA TRP A 1083 -45.78 2.78 -34.05
C TRP A 1083 -44.55 2.12 -33.41
N GLU A 1084 -44.16 0.93 -33.90
CA GLU A 1084 -43.05 0.16 -33.32
C GLU A 1084 -41.69 0.83 -33.52
N ASP A 1085 -41.53 1.63 -34.58
CA ASP A 1085 -40.37 2.48 -34.84
C ASP A 1085 -40.30 3.64 -33.84
N TYR A 1086 -41.43 4.32 -33.59
CA TYR A 1086 -41.49 5.41 -32.64
C TYR A 1086 -41.15 4.97 -31.21
N GLU A 1087 -41.71 3.84 -30.77
CA GLU A 1087 -41.37 3.20 -29.50
C GLU A 1087 -39.86 2.85 -29.44
N PHE A 1088 -39.30 2.37 -30.55
CA PHE A 1088 -37.89 2.04 -30.63
C PHE A 1088 -36.99 3.28 -30.47
N TRP A 1089 -37.35 4.42 -31.08
CA TRP A 1089 -36.63 5.69 -30.89
C TRP A 1089 -36.68 6.18 -29.44
N CYS A 1090 -37.84 6.01 -28.77
CA CYS A 1090 -37.99 6.36 -27.36
C CYS A 1090 -37.05 5.53 -26.47
N LYS A 1091 -36.97 4.21 -26.69
CA LYS A 1091 -36.04 3.34 -25.94
C LYS A 1091 -34.57 3.71 -26.13
N LEU A 1092 -34.19 4.17 -27.32
CA LEU A 1092 -32.83 4.66 -27.57
C LEU A 1092 -32.59 5.99 -26.83
N ALA A 1093 -33.54 6.92 -26.88
CA ALA A 1093 -33.45 8.20 -26.18
C ALA A 1093 -33.29 8.03 -24.66
N GLU A 1094 -34.06 7.12 -24.05
CA GLU A 1094 -33.97 6.80 -22.61
C GLU A 1094 -32.61 6.23 -22.18
N LYS A 1095 -31.87 5.63 -23.13
CA LYS A 1095 -30.51 5.12 -22.91
C LYS A 1095 -29.42 6.16 -23.18
N GLY A 1096 -29.81 7.38 -23.56
CA GLY A 1096 -28.91 8.45 -23.98
C GLY A 1096 -28.26 8.19 -25.33
N LEU A 1097 -28.87 7.35 -26.18
CA LEU A 1097 -28.39 7.05 -27.52
C LEU A 1097 -29.04 8.01 -28.52
N PHE A 1098 -28.21 8.71 -29.29
CA PHE A 1098 -28.65 9.78 -30.19
C PHE A 1098 -28.63 9.38 -31.66
N GLY A 1099 -29.44 10.07 -32.47
CA GLY A 1099 -29.49 9.93 -33.92
C GLY A 1099 -28.70 11.01 -34.66
N ALA A 1100 -28.21 10.69 -35.85
CA ALA A 1100 -27.61 11.65 -36.79
C ALA A 1100 -28.55 11.90 -37.97
N ARG A 1101 -28.83 13.17 -38.27
CA ARG A 1101 -29.62 13.53 -39.44
C ARG A 1101 -28.75 13.56 -40.70
N VAL A 1102 -29.26 13.00 -41.80
CA VAL A 1102 -28.69 13.19 -43.15
C VAL A 1102 -29.51 14.27 -43.86
N ASN A 1103 -28.87 15.40 -44.12
CA ASN A 1103 -29.53 16.63 -44.59
C ASN A 1103 -30.07 16.53 -46.03
N GLU A 1104 -29.55 15.65 -46.87
CA GLU A 1104 -30.09 15.44 -48.21
C GLU A 1104 -31.26 14.44 -48.23
N THR A 1105 -32.29 14.74 -49.05
CA THR A 1105 -33.33 13.78 -49.38
C THR A 1105 -32.71 12.51 -49.97
N SER A 1106 -32.89 11.40 -49.26
CA SER A 1106 -32.26 10.12 -49.63
C SER A 1106 -33.21 8.92 -49.56
N ALA A 1107 -34.49 9.12 -49.22
CA ALA A 1107 -35.51 8.07 -49.26
C ALA A 1107 -36.88 8.62 -49.68
N ARG A 1108 -37.78 7.73 -50.08
CA ARG A 1108 -39.14 8.04 -50.54
C ARG A 1108 -40.16 7.15 -49.84
N TYR A 1109 -41.14 7.77 -49.18
CA TYR A 1109 -42.23 7.13 -48.45
C TYR A 1109 -43.52 7.19 -49.25
N ARG A 1110 -44.16 6.05 -49.50
CA ARG A 1110 -45.40 5.98 -50.28
C ARG A 1110 -46.61 6.19 -49.38
N THR A 1111 -47.50 7.09 -49.81
CA THR A 1111 -48.78 7.34 -49.12
C THR A 1111 -49.94 6.77 -49.96
N HIS A 1112 -50.71 5.85 -49.37
CA HIS A 1112 -51.89 5.25 -50.01
C HIS A 1112 -52.97 4.80 -48.99
N GLY A 1113 -54.22 4.71 -49.43
CA GLY A 1113 -55.38 4.38 -48.60
C GLY A 1113 -55.37 3.02 -47.86
N VAL A 1114 -54.56 2.06 -48.30
CA VAL A 1114 -54.49 0.71 -47.71
C VAL A 1114 -53.31 0.50 -46.75
N SER A 1115 -52.64 1.56 -46.30
CA SER A 1115 -51.50 1.43 -45.38
C SER A 1115 -51.95 0.95 -44.00
N MET A 1116 -51.02 0.33 -43.25
CA MET A 1116 -51.30 -0.17 -41.90
C MET A 1116 -51.74 0.95 -40.95
N LEU A 1117 -51.08 2.12 -41.02
CA LEU A 1117 -51.47 3.30 -40.24
C LEU A 1117 -52.94 3.65 -40.44
N ARG A 1118 -53.43 3.72 -41.68
CA ARG A 1118 -54.82 4.11 -41.98
C ARG A 1118 -55.84 3.01 -41.71
N THR A 1119 -55.48 1.75 -41.91
CA THR A 1119 -56.41 0.61 -41.85
C THR A 1119 -56.44 -0.09 -40.49
N ILE A 1120 -55.46 0.17 -39.62
CA ILE A 1120 -55.35 -0.45 -38.29
C ILE A 1120 -55.11 0.62 -37.22
N THR A 1121 -54.03 1.39 -37.30
CA THR A 1121 -53.54 2.22 -36.18
C THR A 1121 -54.41 3.45 -35.91
N ASP A 1122 -54.76 4.21 -36.96
CA ASP A 1122 -55.52 5.46 -36.89
C ASP A 1122 -57.04 5.26 -36.80
N LEU A 1123 -57.51 4.01 -36.68
CA LEU A 1123 -58.92 3.74 -36.42
C LEU A 1123 -59.33 4.33 -35.05
N PRO A 1124 -60.53 4.94 -34.93
CA PRO A 1124 -60.99 5.60 -33.71
C PRO A 1124 -60.92 4.73 -32.44
N GLU A 1125 -61.14 3.42 -32.57
CA GLU A 1125 -61.07 2.42 -31.50
C GLU A 1125 -59.64 2.01 -31.11
N ASN A 1126 -58.66 2.22 -32.00
CA ASN A 1126 -57.31 1.69 -31.89
C ASN A 1126 -56.29 2.75 -31.47
N LYS A 1127 -56.39 3.96 -32.03
CA LYS A 1127 -55.45 5.06 -31.76
C LYS A 1127 -55.33 5.42 -30.27
N PRO A 1128 -56.44 5.51 -29.49
CA PRO A 1128 -56.36 5.72 -28.04
C PRO A 1128 -55.55 4.64 -27.31
N ARG A 1129 -55.70 3.38 -27.72
CA ARG A 1129 -55.02 2.24 -27.09
C ARG A 1129 -53.51 2.26 -27.34
N VAL A 1130 -53.09 2.64 -28.56
CA VAL A 1130 -51.66 2.78 -28.89
C VAL A 1130 -51.02 3.94 -28.12
N ILE A 1131 -51.72 5.07 -28.01
CA ILE A 1131 -51.27 6.23 -27.22
C ILE A 1131 -51.14 5.85 -25.74
N GLU A 1132 -52.12 5.13 -25.19
CA GLU A 1132 -52.08 4.64 -23.81
C GLU A 1132 -50.93 3.65 -23.56
N ASP A 1133 -50.69 2.71 -24.48
CA ASP A 1133 -49.55 1.77 -24.40
C ASP A 1133 -48.21 2.53 -24.44
N LEU A 1134 -48.03 3.50 -25.35
CA LEU A 1134 -46.83 4.33 -25.42
C LEU A 1134 -46.61 5.16 -24.15
N ASN A 1135 -47.64 5.86 -23.64
CA ASN A 1135 -47.51 6.63 -22.41
C ASN A 1135 -47.26 5.75 -21.19
N THR A 1136 -47.75 4.52 -21.19
CA THR A 1136 -47.48 3.54 -20.12
C THR A 1136 -46.01 3.09 -20.15
N ARG A 1137 -45.47 2.84 -21.34
CA ARG A 1137 -44.07 2.43 -21.53
C ARG A 1137 -43.08 3.57 -21.36
N HIS A 1138 -43.46 4.77 -21.81
CA HIS A 1138 -42.65 5.98 -21.85
C HIS A 1138 -43.40 7.17 -21.23
N PRO A 1139 -43.52 7.23 -19.89
CA PRO A 1139 -44.34 8.23 -19.19
C PRO A 1139 -43.93 9.69 -19.45
N TRP A 1140 -42.72 9.92 -19.95
CA TRP A 1140 -42.21 11.25 -20.30
C TRP A 1140 -42.80 11.81 -21.60
N LEU A 1141 -43.40 10.98 -22.45
CA LEU A 1141 -44.02 11.43 -23.71
C LEU A 1141 -45.29 12.25 -23.49
N GLN A 1142 -46.13 11.85 -22.52
CA GLN A 1142 -47.40 12.50 -22.18
C GLN A 1142 -48.28 12.85 -23.40
N LEU A 1143 -48.37 11.93 -24.37
CA LEU A 1143 -49.17 12.10 -25.59
C LEU A 1143 -50.66 12.29 -25.23
N ALA A 1144 -51.29 13.33 -25.76
CA ALA A 1144 -52.72 13.56 -25.54
C ALA A 1144 -53.57 12.59 -26.37
N LEU A 1145 -54.68 12.09 -25.80
CA LEU A 1145 -55.71 11.31 -26.51
C LEU A 1145 -56.38 12.09 -27.66
N HIS A 1146 -56.22 13.41 -27.66
CA HIS A 1146 -56.61 14.31 -28.74
C HIS A 1146 -55.36 15.02 -29.23
N ALA A 1147 -54.54 14.33 -30.03
CA ALA A 1147 -53.62 15.04 -30.89
C ALA A 1147 -54.47 15.88 -31.86
N PRO A 1148 -54.15 17.17 -32.04
CA PRO A 1148 -54.88 18.00 -32.96
C PRO A 1148 -54.67 17.45 -34.38
N SER A 1149 -55.64 17.63 -35.27
CA SER A 1149 -55.56 17.07 -36.61
C SER A 1149 -54.32 17.61 -37.32
N GLU A 1150 -53.78 16.91 -38.34
CA GLU A 1150 -52.64 17.44 -39.12
C GLU A 1150 -52.89 18.86 -39.69
N LYS A 1151 -54.13 19.35 -39.71
CA LYS A 1151 -54.47 20.74 -40.07
C LYS A 1151 -54.15 21.79 -39.00
N ASP A 1152 -53.95 21.37 -37.76
CA ASP A 1152 -53.70 22.26 -36.62
C ASP A 1152 -52.18 22.43 -36.36
N ALA A 1153 -51.34 21.72 -37.11
CA ALA A 1153 -49.87 21.80 -37.07
C ALA A 1153 -49.26 22.63 -38.23
N GLU A 1154 -50.09 23.12 -39.16
CA GLU A 1154 -49.76 24.27 -40.03
C GLU A 1154 -49.93 25.58 -39.26
#